data_AF-A0A2N0H5V0-F1
#
_entry.id   AF-A0A2N0H5V0-F1
#
_cell.length_a   1.000
_cell.length_b   1.000
_cell.length_c   1.000
_cell.angle_alpha   90.00
_cell.angle_beta   90.00
_cell.angle_gamma   90.00
#
_symmetry.space_group_name_H-M   'P 1'
#
loop_
_entity.id
_entity.type
_entity.pdbx_description
1 polymer ?
#
loop_
_entity_poly.entity_id
_entity_poly.type
_entity_poly.pdbx_seq_one_letter_code
_entity_poly.pdbx_strand_id
1 'polypeptide(L)'
;MLSLGEIDALERGLKASIVALNKKRTAAVTLIEAVDHVMLWPEPFDDMAPIVSTHSLDNLISRAPLLICAVAAEIGFRFEGVGTVFWAKFSDALGLSVTMAHRQRIAEIFETQAKRYDLSRPSDSAFSSHFSIIAWPIANALLPVDLVGAVSRLMARAPVAALPGPGRTSNFPSLRAWASAAEGARLTDWLRFEGPSGRVLSALLTENRGTLLSSATYTRLRDAVATDPEAFFAARAARLRGRTAKPPTATQQTLGRLALLADASGVHLFVSWPTLSPALYDEARGIARSAGWKPRLWNAGSFLHPDTALGTGPFAITLGSAPGEEDAAYPDAASVFGAGTDIAAMLASRTIDWTATLLFDVNADRSQAEQRFGVLNDVSGYAWLGRRLDTAPLVGLKQLGAAGGYRFYEANLAEGADRAILIKEDLLANQRRALLARHPIDAISAPQGVVRPDRPFLIYSDSTDTECDAMPQRLPANGRITAVSGLAGRPGLRAEAAPSAEDGVADIIVFERDSAFEALVERRLQLRVESAVPLVGVSVTADLEIDGRLIARGRERLATLPTTIASSSKLLAPLYDDVVRAKLLETGKGMLRVALGRSRALAIPLERPPASVEWTEDGPQLVGADLNATLVEASAQAPHRFVASDTIAPPSRGAKAYGLLLSDGRIADPLQILSSNIFDYGDFTAQFGSDVGSRRMFDHGKGVGDIARARIAWARARCTSLPAIGAKGRIVRHFEDPLVIDLCGRAWSRAEQDSKDSPTDPHASLWDIAVSRRMVTVPAQAGPDEAALFARAFVQQARSLDPDWPIASTVPADGAMDDALNAAFSEVIVELHAAGALLDVEDDFDFGAPPDDWESAAKEALRAIRRPALVRQLAPTEGGRLLAKRSYADLSIAELAEDLAAWTRNYALPRGQLSPETAAGALQLWLSPAACDDVDAAVHILANDPFVSRATRYAALRLGPSVAGVPA
;
A
#
# COMPACT_ATOMS: atom_id res chain seq x y z
N MET A 1 23.98 -11.00 -50.17
CA MET A 1 25.24 -11.28 -49.43
C MET A 1 26.31 -10.30 -49.88
N LEU A 2 27.04 -9.69 -48.95
CA LEU A 2 27.99 -8.62 -49.26
C LEU A 2 29.40 -9.15 -49.59
N SER A 3 30.03 -8.58 -50.61
CA SER A 3 31.44 -8.73 -50.94
C SER A 3 32.34 -7.92 -49.98
N LEU A 4 33.63 -8.26 -49.91
CA LEU A 4 34.61 -7.52 -49.09
C LEU A 4 34.70 -6.03 -49.46
N GLY A 5 34.54 -5.69 -50.75
CA GLY A 5 34.54 -4.30 -51.21
C GLY A 5 33.32 -3.52 -50.73
N GLU A 6 32.15 -4.16 -50.67
CA GLU A 6 30.92 -3.57 -50.12
C GLU A 6 31.02 -3.40 -48.61
N ILE A 7 31.56 -4.37 -47.88
CA ILE A 7 31.82 -4.28 -46.44
C ILE A 7 32.71 -3.06 -46.11
N ASP A 8 33.80 -2.87 -46.86
CA ASP A 8 34.70 -1.73 -46.69
C ASP A 8 34.05 -0.39 -47.07
N ALA A 9 33.09 -0.39 -48.01
CA ALA A 9 32.31 0.79 -48.36
C ALA A 9 31.34 1.17 -47.24
N LEU A 10 30.61 0.21 -46.67
CA LEU A 10 29.68 0.43 -45.56
C LEU A 10 30.40 0.93 -44.29
N GLU A 11 31.53 0.33 -43.94
CA GLU A 11 32.37 0.76 -42.82
C GLU A 11 32.86 2.21 -43.00
N ARG A 12 33.27 2.61 -44.22
CA ARG A 12 33.64 4.00 -44.52
C ARG A 12 32.45 4.96 -44.45
N GLY A 13 31.28 4.52 -44.92
CA GLY A 13 30.04 5.28 -44.83
C GLY A 13 29.65 5.57 -43.38
N LEU A 14 29.68 4.55 -42.51
CA LEU A 14 29.43 4.69 -41.07
C LEU A 14 30.40 5.67 -40.41
N LYS A 15 31.70 5.57 -40.71
CA LYS A 15 32.72 6.52 -40.20
C LYS A 15 32.41 7.96 -40.59
N ALA A 16 32.11 8.19 -41.88
CA ALA A 16 31.78 9.53 -42.37
C ALA A 16 30.49 10.08 -41.72
N SER A 17 29.50 9.21 -41.52
CA SER A 17 28.23 9.55 -40.85
C SER A 17 28.43 10.02 -39.41
N ILE A 18 29.15 9.24 -38.60
CA ILE A 18 29.40 9.59 -37.19
C ILE A 18 30.18 10.90 -37.09
N VAL A 19 31.22 11.08 -37.92
CA VAL A 19 31.99 12.34 -37.96
C VAL A 19 31.11 13.52 -38.36
N ALA A 20 30.17 13.35 -39.30
CA ALA A 20 29.25 14.41 -39.70
C ALA A 20 28.28 14.78 -38.56
N LEU A 21 27.74 13.79 -37.84
CA LEU A 21 26.86 14.02 -36.68
C LEU A 21 27.59 14.69 -35.51
N ASN A 22 28.83 14.27 -35.23
CA ASN A 22 29.66 14.92 -34.21
C ASN A 22 30.01 16.37 -34.58
N LYS A 23 30.27 16.66 -35.86
CA LYS A 23 30.47 18.05 -36.34
C LYS A 23 29.24 18.93 -36.15
N LYS A 24 28.03 18.35 -36.20
CA LYS A 24 26.76 19.03 -35.86
C LYS A 24 26.54 19.20 -34.35
N ARG A 25 27.50 18.79 -33.51
CA ARG A 25 27.45 18.82 -32.04
C ARG A 25 26.27 18.04 -31.47
N THR A 26 25.85 16.97 -32.14
CA THR A 26 24.86 16.04 -31.59
C THR A 26 25.46 15.34 -30.37
N ALA A 27 24.91 15.60 -29.17
CA ALA A 27 25.43 15.02 -27.94
C ALA A 27 25.17 13.51 -27.87
N ALA A 28 26.20 12.70 -27.64
CA ALA A 28 26.14 11.23 -27.55
C ALA A 28 25.37 10.61 -28.73
N VAL A 29 26.01 10.58 -29.91
CA VAL A 29 25.45 10.00 -31.13
C VAL A 29 25.24 8.49 -30.95
N THR A 30 24.07 7.99 -31.33
CA THR A 30 23.80 6.54 -31.36
C THR A 30 24.15 5.95 -32.73
N LEU A 31 24.50 4.66 -32.78
CA LEU A 31 24.78 4.01 -34.08
C LEU A 31 23.56 3.95 -34.99
N ILE A 32 22.35 3.82 -34.45
CA ILE A 32 21.12 3.87 -35.28
C ILE A 32 21.00 5.23 -35.98
N GLU A 33 21.29 6.34 -35.30
CA GLU A 33 21.30 7.66 -35.94
C GLU A 33 22.36 7.74 -37.05
N ALA A 34 23.53 7.11 -36.86
CA ALA A 34 24.57 7.07 -37.89
C ALA A 34 24.19 6.20 -39.09
N VAL A 35 23.54 5.06 -38.86
CA VAL A 35 23.00 4.14 -39.89
C VAL A 35 21.95 4.85 -40.74
N ASP A 36 20.98 5.50 -40.09
CA ASP A 36 19.89 6.20 -40.77
C ASP A 36 20.37 7.45 -41.53
N HIS A 37 21.38 8.16 -41.00
CA HIS A 37 21.92 9.35 -41.65
C HIS A 37 22.57 9.07 -43.01
N VAL A 38 23.09 7.86 -43.22
CA VAL A 38 23.63 7.43 -44.54
C VAL A 38 22.72 6.43 -45.26
N MET A 39 21.53 6.14 -44.72
CA MET A 39 20.62 5.10 -45.25
C MET A 39 21.37 3.80 -45.56
N LEU A 40 22.11 3.29 -44.56
CA LEU A 40 23.06 2.19 -44.76
C LEU A 40 22.40 0.93 -45.36
N TRP A 41 21.14 0.68 -45.02
CA TRP A 41 20.37 -0.48 -45.47
C TRP A 41 19.49 -0.09 -46.66
N PRO A 42 19.70 -0.69 -47.86
CA PRO A 42 18.90 -0.38 -49.05
C PRO A 42 17.50 -1.02 -49.02
N GLU A 43 17.31 -2.07 -48.22
CA GLU A 43 16.06 -2.83 -48.03
C GLU A 43 15.80 -2.97 -46.51
N PRO A 44 14.58 -3.38 -46.07
CA PRO A 44 14.32 -3.67 -44.68
C PRO A 44 15.36 -4.66 -44.12
N PHE A 45 15.92 -4.36 -42.95
CA PHE A 45 17.04 -5.10 -42.37
C PHE A 45 16.80 -6.62 -42.25
N ASP A 46 15.55 -7.03 -42.00
CA ASP A 46 15.18 -8.45 -41.86
C ASP A 46 15.27 -9.21 -43.19
N ASP A 47 15.08 -8.52 -44.32
CA ASP A 47 15.20 -9.08 -45.67
C ASP A 47 16.66 -9.25 -46.11
N MET A 48 17.59 -8.62 -45.39
CA MET A 48 19.04 -8.67 -45.70
C MET A 48 19.75 -9.89 -45.09
N ALA A 49 19.09 -10.67 -44.25
CA ALA A 49 19.70 -11.82 -43.58
C ALA A 49 19.82 -13.04 -44.54
N PRO A 50 20.96 -13.76 -44.59
CA PRO A 50 22.21 -13.46 -43.88
C PRO A 50 23.06 -12.41 -44.60
N ILE A 51 23.52 -11.42 -43.84
CA ILE A 51 24.29 -10.27 -44.35
C ILE A 51 25.71 -10.71 -44.79
N VAL A 52 26.37 -11.60 -44.02
CA VAL A 52 27.75 -12.06 -44.28
C VAL A 52 27.97 -13.54 -43.89
N SER A 53 27.66 -14.49 -44.78
CA SER A 53 27.75 -15.93 -44.48
C SER A 53 29.09 -16.60 -44.80
N THR A 54 30.00 -15.94 -45.54
CA THR A 54 31.21 -16.57 -46.11
C THR A 54 32.51 -16.29 -45.36
N HIS A 55 32.48 -15.50 -44.28
CA HIS A 55 33.67 -15.04 -43.56
C HIS A 55 33.61 -15.42 -42.08
N SER A 56 34.77 -15.62 -41.42
CA SER A 56 34.78 -15.79 -39.97
C SER A 56 34.45 -14.46 -39.26
N LEU A 57 33.74 -14.55 -38.13
CA LEU A 57 33.35 -13.38 -37.35
C LEU A 57 34.56 -12.59 -36.84
N ASP A 58 35.66 -13.26 -36.48
CA ASP A 58 36.90 -12.61 -36.04
C ASP A 58 37.55 -11.73 -37.13
N ASN A 59 37.50 -12.19 -38.39
CA ASN A 59 38.01 -11.42 -39.52
C ASN A 59 37.14 -10.19 -39.79
N LEU A 60 35.81 -10.33 -39.66
CA LEU A 60 34.88 -9.21 -39.82
C LEU A 60 35.01 -8.18 -38.71
N ILE A 61 35.13 -8.64 -37.47
CA ILE A 61 35.41 -7.81 -36.29
C ILE A 61 36.67 -6.97 -36.50
N SER A 62 37.73 -7.57 -37.05
CA SER A 62 39.01 -6.89 -37.26
C SER A 62 38.97 -5.91 -38.43
N ARG A 63 38.21 -6.23 -39.49
CA ARG A 63 38.16 -5.44 -40.73
C ARG A 63 37.13 -4.32 -40.70
N ALA A 64 35.92 -4.59 -40.21
CA ALA A 64 34.76 -3.70 -40.23
C ALA A 64 34.05 -3.64 -38.86
N PRO A 65 34.72 -3.13 -37.81
CA PRO A 65 34.19 -3.12 -36.46
C PRO A 65 32.91 -2.29 -36.30
N LEU A 66 32.77 -1.16 -36.99
CA LEU A 66 31.56 -0.33 -36.88
C LEU A 66 30.37 -0.98 -37.57
N LEU A 67 30.60 -1.69 -38.68
CA LEU A 67 29.54 -2.47 -39.34
C LEU A 67 28.97 -3.54 -38.38
N ILE A 68 29.84 -4.27 -37.68
CA ILE A 68 29.41 -5.27 -36.69
C ILE A 68 28.62 -4.62 -35.54
N CYS A 69 29.09 -3.48 -35.03
CA CYS A 69 28.36 -2.73 -34.01
C CYS A 69 27.01 -2.20 -34.55
N ALA A 70 26.93 -1.77 -35.81
CA ALA A 70 25.69 -1.29 -36.43
C ALA A 70 24.64 -2.41 -36.54
N VAL A 71 25.04 -3.61 -37.01
CA VAL A 71 24.17 -4.80 -37.03
C VAL A 71 23.67 -5.13 -35.62
N ALA A 72 24.55 -5.10 -34.61
CA ALA A 72 24.15 -5.35 -33.23
C ALA A 72 23.19 -4.27 -32.68
N ALA A 73 23.41 -3.00 -33.00
CA ALA A 73 22.52 -1.90 -32.62
C ALA A 73 21.15 -2.00 -33.31
N GLU A 74 21.08 -2.53 -34.54
CA GLU A 74 19.81 -2.83 -35.23
C GLU A 74 19.00 -3.92 -34.54
N ILE A 75 19.66 -4.97 -34.02
CA ILE A 75 19.01 -5.95 -33.14
C ILE A 75 18.60 -5.29 -31.81
N GLY A 76 19.41 -4.36 -31.30
CA GLY A 76 19.11 -3.56 -30.10
C GLY A 76 17.88 -2.65 -30.26
N PHE A 77 17.67 -2.08 -31.45
CA PHE A 77 16.46 -1.31 -31.78
C PHE A 77 15.23 -2.22 -31.76
N ARG A 78 15.32 -3.40 -32.36
CA ARG A 78 14.26 -4.44 -32.38
C ARG A 78 14.16 -5.26 -31.09
N PHE A 79 14.79 -4.80 -30.01
CA PHE A 79 14.79 -5.53 -28.76
C PHE A 79 13.41 -5.47 -28.11
N GLU A 80 12.86 -6.64 -27.76
CA GLU A 80 11.51 -6.81 -27.19
C GLU A 80 11.57 -7.17 -25.69
N GLY A 81 12.74 -7.12 -25.04
CA GLY A 81 12.91 -7.35 -23.60
C GLY A 81 13.80 -8.53 -23.20
N VAL A 82 13.96 -8.76 -21.89
CA VAL A 82 14.83 -9.81 -21.30
C VAL A 82 14.23 -11.21 -21.51
N GLY A 83 15.00 -12.12 -22.11
CA GLY A 83 14.54 -13.45 -22.55
C GLY A 83 14.36 -13.56 -24.07
N THR A 84 14.49 -12.44 -24.79
CA THR A 84 14.62 -12.46 -26.25
C THR A 84 15.95 -13.10 -26.66
N VAL A 85 15.94 -13.80 -27.79
CA VAL A 85 17.10 -14.51 -28.31
C VAL A 85 18.06 -13.52 -29.02
N PHE A 86 18.46 -12.43 -28.36
CA PHE A 86 19.28 -11.34 -28.95
C PHE A 86 20.45 -11.89 -29.76
N TRP A 87 21.24 -12.79 -29.14
CA TRP A 87 22.41 -13.37 -29.80
C TRP A 87 22.07 -14.36 -30.91
N ALA A 88 20.90 -15.02 -30.88
CA ALA A 88 20.45 -15.82 -32.03
C ALA A 88 19.96 -14.94 -33.16
N LYS A 89 19.13 -13.91 -32.90
CA LYS A 89 18.73 -12.92 -33.93
C LYS A 89 19.96 -12.27 -34.58
N PHE A 90 21.00 -11.98 -33.79
CA PHE A 90 22.28 -11.49 -34.30
C PHE A 90 23.06 -12.55 -35.10
N SER A 91 23.05 -13.80 -34.64
CA SER A 91 23.64 -14.95 -35.36
C SER A 91 22.97 -15.17 -36.72
N ASP A 92 21.64 -15.10 -36.76
CA ASP A 92 20.80 -15.27 -37.95
C ASP A 92 21.01 -14.12 -38.94
N ALA A 93 21.03 -12.87 -38.44
CA ALA A 93 21.30 -11.69 -39.25
C ALA A 93 22.67 -11.77 -39.95
N LEU A 94 23.69 -12.30 -39.26
CA LEU A 94 25.00 -12.51 -39.89
C LEU A 94 25.07 -13.79 -40.73
N GLY A 95 24.29 -14.81 -40.41
CA GLY A 95 24.43 -16.17 -40.96
C GLY A 95 25.64 -16.92 -40.41
N LEU A 96 26.12 -16.54 -39.22
CA LEU A 96 27.33 -17.09 -38.58
C LEU A 96 27.02 -17.47 -37.15
N SER A 97 27.64 -18.54 -36.63
CA SER A 97 27.47 -18.95 -35.24
C SER A 97 28.23 -18.03 -34.27
N VAL A 98 27.54 -17.56 -33.22
CA VAL A 98 28.10 -16.58 -32.26
C VAL A 98 28.35 -17.23 -30.90
N THR A 99 29.62 -17.54 -30.65
CA THR A 99 30.11 -18.09 -29.38
C THR A 99 30.12 -17.05 -28.26
N MET A 100 30.20 -17.47 -27.00
CA MET A 100 30.29 -16.54 -25.86
C MET A 100 31.51 -15.60 -25.96
N ALA A 101 32.66 -16.10 -26.43
CA ALA A 101 33.86 -15.29 -26.63
C ALA A 101 33.63 -14.16 -27.66
N HIS A 102 32.94 -14.45 -28.76
CA HIS A 102 32.59 -13.42 -29.75
C HIS A 102 31.69 -12.33 -29.14
N ARG A 103 30.76 -12.69 -28.25
CA ARG A 103 29.85 -11.73 -27.60
C ARG A 103 30.63 -10.73 -26.75
N GLN A 104 31.56 -11.23 -25.92
CA GLN A 104 32.45 -10.38 -25.12
C GLN A 104 33.29 -9.47 -26.02
N ARG A 105 33.84 -10.02 -27.10
CA ARG A 105 34.65 -9.27 -28.06
C ARG A 105 33.85 -8.14 -28.73
N ILE A 106 32.59 -8.36 -29.05
CA ILE A 106 31.69 -7.33 -29.60
C ILE A 106 31.50 -6.18 -28.59
N ALA A 107 31.32 -6.48 -27.30
CA ALA A 107 31.21 -5.45 -26.27
C ALA A 107 32.51 -4.60 -26.15
N GLU A 108 33.69 -5.24 -26.20
CA GLU A 108 34.99 -4.55 -26.20
C GLU A 108 35.18 -3.64 -27.42
N ILE A 109 34.71 -4.08 -28.60
CA ILE A 109 34.75 -3.28 -29.82
C ILE A 109 33.83 -2.07 -29.67
N PHE A 110 32.61 -2.25 -29.17
CA PHE A 110 31.70 -1.15 -28.89
C PHE A 110 32.34 -0.10 -27.98
N GLU A 111 32.96 -0.54 -26.88
CA GLU A 111 33.68 0.35 -25.98
C GLU A 111 34.80 1.11 -26.69
N THR A 112 35.60 0.41 -27.49
CA THR A 112 36.69 1.00 -28.27
C THR A 112 36.20 2.03 -29.29
N GLN A 113 35.13 1.70 -30.03
CA GLN A 113 34.54 2.59 -31.02
C GLN A 113 33.85 3.79 -30.35
N ALA A 114 33.17 3.59 -29.21
CA ALA A 114 32.54 4.66 -28.46
C ALA A 114 33.55 5.65 -27.86
N LYS A 115 34.72 5.16 -27.44
CA LYS A 115 35.85 6.03 -27.05
C LYS A 115 36.41 6.81 -28.24
N ARG A 116 36.54 6.17 -29.41
CA ARG A 116 37.12 6.78 -30.61
C ARG A 116 36.21 7.80 -31.29
N TYR A 117 34.90 7.55 -31.31
CA TYR A 117 33.93 8.29 -32.10
C TYR A 117 32.85 8.99 -31.26
N ASP A 118 33.01 9.05 -29.94
CA ASP A 118 32.06 9.68 -29.01
C ASP A 118 30.61 9.17 -29.15
N LEU A 119 30.48 7.85 -29.31
CA LEU A 119 29.18 7.20 -29.38
C LEU A 119 28.55 7.10 -28.00
N SER A 120 27.22 6.92 -27.98
CA SER A 120 26.44 6.62 -26.77
C SER A 120 27.03 5.43 -26.01
N ARG A 121 27.13 5.57 -24.68
CA ARG A 121 27.70 4.58 -23.76
C ARG A 121 26.61 4.08 -22.80
N PRO A 122 26.67 2.81 -22.37
CA PRO A 122 25.85 2.30 -21.28
C PRO A 122 25.96 3.19 -20.04
N SER A 123 24.87 3.29 -19.29
CA SER A 123 24.86 4.02 -18.02
C SER A 123 25.40 3.13 -16.90
N ASP A 124 25.80 3.73 -15.77
CA ASP A 124 26.18 2.99 -14.55
C ASP A 124 24.94 2.48 -13.81
N SER A 125 24.07 1.75 -14.50
CA SER A 125 22.83 1.22 -13.93
C SER A 125 22.93 -0.27 -13.58
N ALA A 126 21.98 -0.72 -12.76
CA ALA A 126 21.84 -2.14 -12.43
C ALA A 126 21.60 -3.01 -13.68
N PHE A 127 20.81 -2.50 -14.65
CA PHE A 127 20.59 -3.17 -15.92
C PHE A 127 21.89 -3.32 -16.72
N SER A 128 22.64 -2.22 -16.89
CA SER A 128 23.90 -2.25 -17.63
C SER A 128 24.96 -3.12 -16.94
N SER A 129 24.92 -3.23 -15.61
CA SER A 129 25.79 -4.13 -14.85
C SER A 129 25.41 -5.61 -15.03
N HIS A 130 24.12 -5.94 -15.03
CA HIS A 130 23.62 -7.32 -15.19
C HIS A 130 23.73 -7.84 -16.62
N PHE A 131 23.52 -6.96 -17.60
CA PHE A 131 23.48 -7.29 -19.02
C PHE A 131 24.62 -6.62 -19.79
N SER A 132 25.82 -6.63 -19.20
CA SER A 132 27.01 -5.88 -19.65
C SER A 132 27.34 -6.06 -21.13
N ILE A 133 27.10 -7.24 -21.68
CA ILE A 133 27.42 -7.55 -23.08
C ILE A 133 26.40 -6.94 -24.06
N ILE A 134 25.10 -6.94 -23.73
CA ILE A 134 24.04 -6.38 -24.60
C ILE A 134 23.73 -4.91 -24.30
N ALA A 135 24.19 -4.39 -23.17
CA ALA A 135 24.00 -2.99 -22.78
C ALA A 135 24.57 -2.01 -23.81
N TRP A 136 25.69 -2.37 -24.45
CA TRP A 136 26.34 -1.57 -25.50
C TRP A 136 25.47 -1.39 -26.76
N PRO A 137 24.99 -2.47 -27.41
CA PRO A 137 24.00 -2.38 -28.48
C PRO A 137 22.75 -1.59 -28.09
N ILE A 138 22.21 -1.82 -26.87
CA ILE A 138 20.99 -1.16 -26.40
C ILE A 138 21.20 0.35 -26.21
N ALA A 139 22.33 0.78 -25.66
CA ALA A 139 22.66 2.21 -25.53
C ALA A 139 22.80 2.91 -26.89
N ASN A 140 23.07 2.14 -27.95
CA ASN A 140 23.23 2.62 -29.33
C ASN A 140 21.99 2.40 -30.21
N ALA A 141 20.89 1.91 -29.63
CA ALA A 141 19.63 1.64 -30.31
C ALA A 141 18.70 2.85 -30.44
N LEU A 142 19.07 4.01 -29.86
CA LEU A 142 18.23 5.22 -29.73
C LEU A 142 16.97 5.04 -28.88
N LEU A 143 15.99 4.27 -29.35
CA LEU A 143 14.81 3.84 -28.61
C LEU A 143 14.46 2.39 -29.01
N PRO A 144 14.80 1.41 -28.16
CA PRO A 144 14.32 0.03 -28.31
C PRO A 144 12.79 -0.08 -28.38
N VAL A 145 12.28 -1.02 -29.18
CA VAL A 145 10.84 -1.23 -29.37
C VAL A 145 10.12 -1.57 -28.06
N ASP A 146 10.76 -2.31 -27.14
CA ASP A 146 10.20 -2.61 -25.80
C ASP A 146 9.84 -1.37 -24.98
N LEU A 147 10.46 -0.22 -25.28
CA LEU A 147 10.26 1.04 -24.55
C LEU A 147 9.27 2.00 -25.21
N VAL A 148 8.77 1.71 -26.41
CA VAL A 148 7.91 2.63 -27.18
C VAL A 148 6.61 2.96 -26.43
N GLY A 149 5.95 1.96 -25.85
CA GLY A 149 4.73 2.16 -25.04
C GLY A 149 5.01 2.99 -23.78
N ALA A 150 6.06 2.63 -23.04
CA ALA A 150 6.45 3.32 -21.81
C ALA A 150 6.82 4.80 -22.04
N VAL A 151 7.56 5.09 -23.11
CA VAL A 151 7.92 6.47 -23.50
C VAL A 151 6.68 7.27 -23.91
N SER A 152 5.76 6.65 -24.65
CA SER A 152 4.52 7.31 -25.08
C SER A 152 3.60 7.64 -23.89
N ARG A 153 3.50 6.75 -22.89
CA ARG A 153 2.78 7.01 -21.64
C ARG A 153 3.46 8.07 -20.78
N LEU A 154 4.80 8.05 -20.69
CA LEU A 154 5.56 9.11 -20.04
C LEU A 154 5.24 10.48 -20.65
N MET A 155 5.24 10.59 -21.97
CA MET A 155 4.88 11.83 -22.64
C MET A 155 3.44 12.26 -22.36
N ALA A 156 2.51 11.30 -22.24
CA ALA A 156 1.09 11.59 -21.98
C ALA A 156 0.81 12.01 -20.54
N ARG A 157 1.51 11.42 -19.57
CA ARG A 157 1.14 11.45 -18.14
C ARG A 157 2.17 12.12 -17.23
N ALA A 158 3.45 12.18 -17.59
CA ALA A 158 4.46 12.84 -16.77
C ALA A 158 4.18 14.36 -16.61
N PRO A 159 4.73 15.01 -15.57
CA PRO A 159 4.53 16.44 -15.35
C PRO A 159 4.93 17.25 -16.59
N VAL A 160 4.00 18.09 -17.10
CA VAL A 160 4.24 18.88 -18.32
C VAL A 160 5.43 19.83 -18.15
N ALA A 161 5.69 20.29 -16.92
CA ALA A 161 6.84 21.11 -16.57
C ALA A 161 8.18 20.39 -16.81
N ALA A 162 8.22 19.06 -16.67
CA ALA A 162 9.42 18.24 -16.83
C ALA A 162 9.69 17.79 -18.29
N LEU A 163 8.67 17.82 -19.15
CA LEU A 163 8.77 17.49 -20.57
C LEU A 163 9.39 18.65 -21.38
N PRO A 164 10.10 18.35 -22.48
CA PRO A 164 10.66 19.39 -23.34
C PRO A 164 9.55 20.19 -24.04
N GLY A 165 9.77 21.49 -24.23
CA GLY A 165 8.80 22.39 -24.85
C GLY A 165 9.44 23.69 -25.36
N PRO A 166 8.66 24.64 -25.90
CA PRO A 166 9.19 25.91 -26.37
C PRO A 166 9.96 26.64 -25.26
N GLY A 167 11.27 26.82 -25.45
CA GLY A 167 12.15 27.45 -24.45
C GLY A 167 12.46 26.61 -23.20
N ARG A 168 12.07 25.33 -23.16
CA ARG A 168 12.24 24.45 -21.99
C ARG A 168 12.99 23.17 -22.36
N THR A 169 14.07 22.90 -21.65
CA THR A 169 14.78 21.61 -21.69
C THR A 169 14.09 20.58 -20.80
N SER A 170 14.27 19.30 -21.09
CA SER A 170 13.75 18.22 -20.24
C SER A 170 14.37 18.25 -18.84
N ASN A 171 13.54 18.09 -17.80
CA ASN A 171 14.01 17.88 -16.43
C ASN A 171 14.16 16.37 -16.21
N PHE A 172 15.32 15.82 -16.58
CA PHE A 172 15.56 14.39 -16.47
C PHE A 172 15.49 13.83 -15.04
N PRO A 173 15.93 14.53 -13.98
CA PRO A 173 15.67 14.10 -12.61
C PRO A 173 14.18 13.86 -12.33
N SER A 174 13.30 14.81 -12.67
CA SER A 174 11.85 14.66 -12.47
C SER A 174 11.24 13.57 -13.36
N LEU A 175 11.69 13.45 -14.61
CA LEU A 175 11.23 12.38 -15.51
C LEU A 175 11.67 11.00 -15.02
N ARG A 176 12.87 10.87 -14.46
CA ARG A 176 13.37 9.62 -13.86
C ARG A 176 12.61 9.27 -12.57
N ALA A 177 12.31 10.25 -11.72
CA ALA A 177 11.48 10.04 -10.54
C ALA A 177 10.08 9.54 -10.93
N TRP A 178 9.45 10.18 -11.92
CA TRP A 178 8.16 9.74 -12.45
C TRP A 178 8.24 8.36 -13.10
N ALA A 179 9.25 8.10 -13.94
CA ALA A 179 9.44 6.81 -14.59
C ALA A 179 9.65 5.69 -13.57
N SER A 180 10.42 5.94 -12.51
CA SER A 180 10.62 4.99 -11.41
C SER A 180 9.31 4.66 -10.70
N ALA A 181 8.41 5.63 -10.52
CA ALA A 181 7.12 5.42 -9.87
C ALA A 181 6.08 4.74 -10.79
N ALA A 182 6.07 5.08 -12.07
CA ALA A 182 4.97 4.76 -13.00
C ALA A 182 5.27 3.66 -14.02
N GLU A 183 6.50 3.52 -14.54
CA GLU A 183 6.83 2.63 -15.67
C GLU A 183 8.00 1.67 -15.37
N GLY A 184 8.74 1.89 -14.27
CA GLY A 184 9.78 0.99 -13.76
C GLY A 184 11.22 1.29 -14.22
N ALA A 185 12.15 0.46 -13.75
CA ALA A 185 13.60 0.69 -13.86
C ALA A 185 14.12 0.78 -15.30
N ARG A 186 13.50 0.06 -16.25
CA ARG A 186 13.94 0.02 -17.65
C ARG A 186 13.80 1.37 -18.35
N LEU A 187 12.69 2.08 -18.12
CA LEU A 187 12.48 3.44 -18.64
C LEU A 187 13.39 4.44 -17.94
N THR A 188 13.53 4.32 -16.60
CA THR A 188 14.45 5.14 -15.80
C THR A 188 15.89 5.06 -16.32
N ASP A 189 16.35 3.86 -16.70
CA ASP A 189 17.68 3.64 -17.25
C ASP A 189 17.84 4.22 -18.65
N TRP A 190 16.81 4.14 -19.49
CA TRP A 190 16.85 4.80 -20.80
C TRP A 190 16.92 6.33 -20.67
N LEU A 191 16.22 6.92 -19.69
CA LEU A 191 16.30 8.35 -19.37
C LEU A 191 17.65 8.79 -18.77
N ARG A 192 18.60 7.87 -18.54
CA ARG A 192 19.99 8.23 -18.23
C ARG A 192 20.79 8.60 -19.48
N PHE A 193 20.33 8.20 -20.67
CA PHE A 193 20.91 8.62 -21.95
C PHE A 193 20.38 9.99 -22.37
N GLU A 194 20.62 11.02 -21.54
CA GLU A 194 19.93 12.32 -21.61
C GLU A 194 19.94 12.96 -23.00
N GLY A 195 21.08 12.89 -23.71
CA GLY A 195 21.20 13.36 -25.10
C GLY A 195 20.22 12.65 -26.06
N PRO A 196 20.40 11.34 -26.31
CA PRO A 196 19.49 10.53 -27.13
C PRO A 196 18.02 10.62 -26.68
N SER A 197 17.72 10.43 -25.39
CA SER A 197 16.35 10.42 -24.88
C SER A 197 15.66 11.79 -25.04
N GLY A 198 16.40 12.88 -24.82
CA GLY A 198 15.88 14.23 -25.00
C GLY A 198 15.52 14.54 -26.46
N ARG A 199 16.34 14.07 -27.41
CA ARG A 199 16.03 14.17 -28.85
C ARG A 199 14.77 13.40 -29.22
N VAL A 200 14.63 12.16 -28.74
CA VAL A 200 13.45 11.33 -28.98
C VAL A 200 12.18 11.98 -28.42
N LEU A 201 12.19 12.40 -27.15
CA LEU A 201 11.04 13.06 -26.52
C LEU A 201 10.65 14.34 -27.27
N SER A 202 11.64 15.17 -27.62
CA SER A 202 11.42 16.41 -28.34
C SER A 202 10.87 16.16 -29.75
N ALA A 203 11.43 15.19 -30.49
CA ALA A 203 10.97 14.85 -31.82
C ALA A 203 9.55 14.27 -31.81
N LEU A 204 9.20 13.40 -30.86
CA LEU A 204 7.85 12.82 -30.78
C LEU A 204 6.79 13.84 -30.33
N LEU A 205 7.13 14.77 -29.43
CA LEU A 205 6.23 15.84 -28.96
C LEU A 205 6.01 16.94 -30.01
N THR A 206 7.04 17.28 -30.78
CA THR A 206 7.00 18.37 -31.77
C THR A 206 6.74 17.91 -33.19
N GLU A 207 6.58 16.61 -33.42
CA GLU A 207 6.49 16.00 -34.76
C GLU A 207 7.75 16.28 -35.60
N ASN A 208 8.91 16.22 -34.95
CA ASN A 208 10.25 16.51 -35.49
C ASN A 208 10.37 17.91 -36.14
N ARG A 209 9.55 18.87 -35.70
CA ARG A 209 9.70 20.28 -36.10
C ARG A 209 11.03 20.80 -35.55
N GLY A 210 11.87 21.30 -36.45
CA GLY A 210 13.26 21.66 -36.13
C GLY A 210 14.30 20.61 -36.52
N THR A 211 13.90 19.49 -37.15
CA THR A 211 14.79 18.47 -37.72
C THR A 211 15.83 17.95 -36.72
N LEU A 212 15.36 17.68 -35.48
CA LEU A 212 16.20 17.20 -34.38
C LEU A 212 16.73 15.78 -34.64
N LEU A 213 15.96 14.98 -35.36
CA LEU A 213 16.34 13.67 -35.89
C LEU A 213 16.31 13.68 -37.42
N SER A 214 17.10 12.81 -38.04
CA SER A 214 17.05 12.58 -39.49
C SER A 214 15.64 12.12 -39.90
N SER A 215 15.25 12.38 -41.15
CA SER A 215 13.93 11.96 -41.66
C SER A 215 13.74 10.44 -41.56
N ALA A 216 14.79 9.66 -41.86
CA ALA A 216 14.79 8.21 -41.75
C ALA A 216 14.59 7.74 -40.29
N THR A 217 15.36 8.31 -39.35
CA THR A 217 15.25 7.99 -37.92
C THR A 217 13.89 8.33 -37.34
N TYR A 218 13.34 9.50 -37.68
CA TYR A 218 12.02 9.89 -37.20
C TYR A 218 10.91 9.01 -37.80
N THR A 219 11.02 8.65 -39.09
CA THR A 219 10.08 7.72 -39.75
C THR A 219 10.05 6.38 -39.02
N ARG A 220 11.24 5.82 -38.73
CA ARG A 220 11.38 4.58 -37.97
C ARG A 220 10.71 4.66 -36.58
N LEU A 221 10.93 5.73 -35.82
CA LEU A 221 10.30 5.92 -34.51
C LEU A 221 8.78 6.10 -34.59
N ARG A 222 8.32 6.88 -35.58
CA ARG A 222 6.90 7.10 -35.82
C ARG A 222 6.20 5.80 -36.17
N ASP A 223 6.80 4.99 -37.02
CA ASP A 223 6.23 3.72 -37.47
C ASP A 223 6.18 2.73 -36.29
N ALA A 224 7.22 2.68 -35.44
CA ALA A 224 7.21 1.89 -34.21
C ALA A 224 6.10 2.32 -33.22
N VAL A 225 5.87 3.62 -33.06
CA VAL A 225 4.75 4.16 -32.25
C VAL A 225 3.39 3.83 -32.88
N ALA A 226 3.29 3.80 -34.21
CA ALA A 226 2.04 3.53 -34.91
C ALA A 226 1.65 2.04 -34.91
N THR A 227 2.62 1.13 -34.77
CA THR A 227 2.36 -0.32 -34.68
C THR A 227 1.66 -0.70 -33.36
N ASP A 228 1.83 0.08 -32.30
CA ASP A 228 1.18 -0.12 -30.99
C ASP A 228 0.00 0.87 -30.83
N PRO A 229 -1.27 0.40 -30.81
CA PRO A 229 -2.44 1.26 -30.64
C PRO A 229 -2.40 2.09 -29.35
N GLU A 230 -1.90 1.53 -28.25
CA GLU A 230 -1.83 2.22 -26.97
C GLU A 230 -0.82 3.36 -27.03
N ALA A 231 0.39 3.07 -27.55
CA ALA A 231 1.44 4.06 -27.75
C ALA A 231 0.98 5.20 -28.67
N PHE A 232 0.28 4.87 -29.76
CA PHE A 232 -0.26 5.84 -30.70
C PHE A 232 -1.22 6.83 -30.03
N PHE A 233 -2.21 6.34 -29.26
CA PHE A 233 -3.16 7.20 -28.56
C PHE A 233 -2.50 8.03 -27.46
N ALA A 234 -1.57 7.44 -26.70
CA ALA A 234 -0.81 8.13 -25.68
C ALA A 234 0.04 9.28 -26.27
N ALA A 235 0.77 9.02 -27.37
CA ALA A 235 1.55 10.04 -28.06
C ALA A 235 0.66 11.18 -28.59
N ARG A 236 -0.54 10.87 -29.10
CA ARG A 236 -1.51 11.89 -29.55
C ARG A 236 -2.03 12.74 -28.38
N ALA A 237 -2.35 12.12 -27.24
CA ALA A 237 -2.80 12.81 -26.04
C ALA A 237 -1.71 13.73 -25.47
N ALA A 238 -0.47 13.26 -25.45
CA ALA A 238 0.70 14.03 -25.02
C ALA A 238 0.86 15.34 -25.81
N ARG A 239 0.73 15.26 -27.13
CA ARG A 239 0.82 16.43 -28.03
C ARG A 239 -0.29 17.44 -27.76
N LEU A 240 -1.51 16.97 -27.50
CA LEU A 240 -2.62 17.86 -27.15
C LEU A 240 -2.36 18.58 -25.83
N ARG A 241 -1.90 17.83 -24.81
CA ARG A 241 -1.58 18.33 -23.47
C ARG A 241 -0.45 19.36 -23.48
N GLY A 242 0.60 19.14 -24.27
CA GLY A 242 1.70 20.09 -24.42
C GLY A 242 1.28 21.43 -25.04
N ARG A 243 0.20 21.47 -25.84
CA ARG A 243 -0.31 22.69 -26.49
C ARG A 243 -1.22 23.54 -25.60
N THR A 244 -1.78 22.97 -24.53
CA THR A 244 -2.80 23.62 -23.69
C THR A 244 -2.31 24.09 -22.32
N ALA A 245 -1.09 23.73 -21.91
CA ALA A 245 -0.56 24.08 -20.58
C ALA A 245 -0.25 25.59 -20.45
N LYS A 246 -0.86 26.24 -19.46
CA LYS A 246 -0.57 27.63 -19.02
C LYS A 246 0.47 27.65 -17.89
N PRO A 247 1.22 28.74 -17.71
CA PRO A 247 2.18 28.89 -16.59
C PRO A 247 1.47 28.93 -15.23
N PRO A 248 2.12 28.48 -14.14
CA PRO A 248 1.51 28.40 -12.81
C PRO A 248 1.25 29.80 -12.23
N THR A 249 0.03 29.99 -11.70
CA THR A 249 -0.45 31.21 -11.05
C THR A 249 -0.16 31.17 -9.55
N ALA A 250 0.20 32.31 -8.95
CA ALA A 250 0.50 32.45 -7.53
C ALA A 250 -0.66 31.98 -6.62
N THR A 251 -0.35 31.11 -5.66
CA THR A 251 -1.28 30.48 -4.72
C THR A 251 -1.73 31.44 -3.61
N GLN A 252 -3.03 31.43 -3.30
CA GLN A 252 -3.64 32.14 -2.19
C GLN A 252 -3.44 31.33 -0.88
N GLN A 253 -3.04 31.98 0.22
CA GLN A 253 -2.81 31.31 1.52
C GLN A 253 -4.08 30.61 2.04
N THR A 254 -3.90 29.44 2.67
CA THR A 254 -4.99 28.62 3.21
C THR A 254 -4.85 28.50 4.73
N LEU A 255 -5.71 29.20 5.48
CA LEU A 255 -5.65 29.26 6.95
C LEU A 255 -6.29 28.03 7.61
N GLY A 256 -5.57 27.41 8.55
CA GLY A 256 -6.07 26.34 9.42
C GLY A 256 -6.92 26.86 10.59
N ARG A 257 -7.69 25.97 11.22
CA ARG A 257 -8.50 26.26 12.42
C ARG A 257 -7.97 25.50 13.63
N LEU A 258 -7.93 26.15 14.79
CA LEU A 258 -7.53 25.53 16.05
C LEU A 258 -8.72 25.06 16.89
N ALA A 259 -8.51 23.98 17.63
CA ALA A 259 -9.43 23.50 18.67
C ALA A 259 -8.64 23.06 19.91
N LEU A 260 -9.27 23.15 21.08
CA LEU A 260 -8.71 22.79 22.37
C LEU A 260 -9.56 21.71 23.04
N LEU A 261 -8.89 20.77 23.69
CA LEU A 261 -9.47 19.79 24.61
C LEU A 261 -8.79 19.96 25.96
N ALA A 262 -9.57 20.03 27.05
CA ALA A 262 -9.05 19.96 28.41
C ALA A 262 -9.61 18.72 29.11
N ASP A 263 -8.72 17.91 29.67
CA ASP A 263 -9.06 16.70 30.41
C ASP A 263 -8.18 16.58 31.67
N ALA A 264 -8.24 15.42 32.34
CA ALA A 264 -7.45 15.15 33.55
C ALA A 264 -5.93 15.10 33.30
N SER A 265 -5.50 14.88 32.05
CA SER A 265 -4.10 14.82 31.64
C SER A 265 -3.52 16.18 31.25
N GLY A 266 -4.37 17.16 30.95
CA GLY A 266 -3.96 18.53 30.65
C GLY A 266 -4.77 19.16 29.52
N VAL A 267 -4.17 20.14 28.84
CA VAL A 267 -4.76 20.83 27.69
C VAL A 267 -4.06 20.38 26.42
N HIS A 268 -4.84 20.03 25.41
CA HIS A 268 -4.36 19.55 24.11
C HIS A 268 -4.87 20.48 22.99
N LEU A 269 -3.96 20.93 22.13
CA LEU A 269 -4.26 21.83 21.01
C LEU A 269 -4.26 21.04 19.70
N PHE A 270 -5.24 21.29 18.84
CA PHE A 270 -5.41 20.62 17.56
C PHE A 270 -5.52 21.64 16.42
N VAL A 271 -5.07 21.27 15.22
CA VAL A 271 -5.30 22.01 13.97
C VAL A 271 -6.13 21.20 12.98
N SER A 272 -6.99 21.88 12.23
CA SER A 272 -7.72 21.33 11.08
C SER A 272 -7.48 22.20 9.83
N TRP A 273 -7.35 21.55 8.68
CA TRP A 273 -7.13 22.18 7.37
C TRP A 273 -8.39 22.14 6.50
N PRO A 274 -8.54 23.10 5.57
CA PRO A 274 -9.50 22.98 4.48
C PRO A 274 -9.23 21.77 3.59
N THR A 275 -10.28 21.18 3.03
CA THR A 275 -10.18 20.04 2.12
C THR A 275 -9.40 20.40 0.86
N LEU A 276 -8.53 19.48 0.43
CA LEU A 276 -8.00 19.52 -0.94
C LEU A 276 -9.13 19.22 -1.92
N SER A 277 -9.01 19.71 -3.16
CA SER A 277 -9.95 19.28 -4.20
C SER A 277 -9.81 17.77 -4.44
N PRO A 278 -10.89 17.03 -4.73
CA PRO A 278 -10.82 15.58 -4.89
C PRO A 278 -9.74 15.12 -5.88
N ALA A 279 -9.63 15.81 -7.02
CA ALA A 279 -8.61 15.51 -8.04
C ALA A 279 -7.17 15.71 -7.54
N LEU A 280 -6.91 16.79 -6.78
CA LEU A 280 -5.57 17.02 -6.19
C LEU A 280 -5.28 16.08 -5.03
N TYR A 281 -6.31 15.69 -4.26
CA TYR A 281 -6.18 14.73 -3.17
C TYR A 281 -5.78 13.35 -3.71
N ASP A 282 -6.45 12.84 -4.73
CA ASP A 282 -6.16 11.54 -5.31
C ASP A 282 -4.75 11.50 -5.95
N GLU A 283 -4.37 12.56 -6.66
CA GLU A 283 -3.02 12.71 -7.24
C GLU A 283 -1.94 12.80 -6.15
N ALA A 284 -2.14 13.65 -5.14
CA ALA A 284 -1.22 13.77 -4.01
C ALA A 284 -1.10 12.47 -3.22
N ARG A 285 -2.21 11.76 -3.00
CA ARG A 285 -2.25 10.47 -2.31
C ARG A 285 -1.40 9.43 -3.04
N GLY A 286 -1.53 9.32 -4.35
CA GLY A 286 -0.70 8.42 -5.15
C GLY A 286 0.80 8.73 -5.05
N ILE A 287 1.18 10.01 -5.17
CA ILE A 287 2.57 10.45 -5.10
C ILE A 287 3.14 10.24 -3.69
N ALA A 288 2.42 10.68 -2.66
CA ALA A 288 2.81 10.58 -1.25
C ALA A 288 3.06 9.13 -0.83
N ARG A 289 2.15 8.21 -1.20
CA ARG A 289 2.28 6.79 -0.92
C ARG A 289 3.47 6.16 -1.65
N SER A 290 3.65 6.48 -2.93
CA SER A 290 4.79 5.99 -3.71
C SER A 290 6.14 6.44 -3.16
N ALA A 291 6.18 7.62 -2.53
CA ALA A 291 7.36 8.18 -1.88
C ALA A 291 7.54 7.72 -0.42
N GLY A 292 6.60 6.94 0.13
CA GLY A 292 6.59 6.57 1.55
C GLY A 292 6.53 7.79 2.49
N TRP A 293 5.87 8.87 2.04
CA TRP A 293 5.86 10.15 2.72
C TRP A 293 5.13 10.07 4.05
N LYS A 294 5.87 10.20 5.15
CA LYS A 294 5.34 10.28 6.51
C LYS A 294 5.79 11.60 7.13
N PRO A 295 5.07 12.70 6.89
CA PRO A 295 5.48 14.00 7.39
C PRO A 295 5.16 14.16 8.89
N ARG A 296 5.82 15.11 9.52
CA ARG A 296 5.46 15.66 10.83
C ARG A 296 5.03 17.10 10.66
N LEU A 297 3.98 17.53 11.38
CA LEU A 297 3.54 18.92 11.35
C LEU A 297 4.61 19.82 11.97
N TRP A 298 5.12 20.79 11.21
CA TRP A 298 6.25 21.65 11.59
C TRP A 298 7.44 20.87 12.15
N ASN A 299 7.69 19.66 11.63
CA ASN A 299 8.75 18.73 12.09
C ASN A 299 8.65 18.26 13.55
N ALA A 300 7.50 18.42 14.21
CA ALA A 300 7.28 17.96 15.59
C ALA A 300 6.18 16.90 15.71
N GLY A 301 6.26 16.09 16.76
CA GLY A 301 5.25 15.09 17.09
C GLY A 301 5.38 13.76 16.37
N SER A 302 4.28 13.02 16.35
CA SER A 302 4.16 11.73 15.69
C SER A 302 4.15 11.89 14.16
N PHE A 303 4.65 10.86 13.48
CA PHE A 303 4.56 10.79 12.03
C PHE A 303 3.11 10.62 11.60
N LEU A 304 2.68 11.43 10.64
CA LEU A 304 1.37 11.30 10.03
C LEU A 304 1.43 10.31 8.88
N HIS A 305 0.40 9.47 8.77
CA HIS A 305 0.18 8.69 7.56
C HIS A 305 -0.09 9.66 6.40
N PRO A 306 0.37 9.38 5.16
CA PRO A 306 0.20 10.31 4.04
C PRO A 306 -1.26 10.69 3.77
N ASP A 307 -2.20 9.74 3.90
CA ASP A 307 -3.64 10.05 3.74
C ASP A 307 -4.17 10.99 4.83
N THR A 308 -3.66 10.83 6.05
CA THR A 308 -3.98 11.68 7.20
C THR A 308 -3.38 13.06 7.00
N ALA A 309 -2.10 13.17 6.61
CA ALA A 309 -1.42 14.44 6.35
C ALA A 309 -2.09 15.27 5.25
N LEU A 310 -2.59 14.60 4.20
CA LEU A 310 -3.33 15.24 3.11
C LEU A 310 -4.77 15.61 3.51
N GLY A 311 -5.31 14.97 4.54
CA GLY A 311 -6.67 15.19 5.06
C GLY A 311 -6.86 16.52 5.78
N THR A 312 -8.04 16.67 6.39
CA THR A 312 -8.51 17.89 7.06
C THR A 312 -8.19 17.95 8.55
N GLY A 313 -7.73 16.87 9.17
CA GLY A 313 -7.55 16.79 10.62
C GLY A 313 -8.83 16.36 11.35
N PRO A 314 -8.88 16.48 12.68
CA PRO A 314 -7.97 17.26 13.54
C PRO A 314 -6.59 16.59 13.76
N PHE A 315 -5.53 17.40 13.83
CA PHE A 315 -4.16 16.95 14.13
C PHE A 315 -3.66 17.57 15.43
N ALA A 316 -3.12 16.75 16.33
CA ALA A 316 -2.56 17.23 17.58
C ALA A 316 -1.29 18.06 17.35
N ILE A 317 -1.22 19.24 17.98
CA ILE A 317 -0.06 20.12 17.95
C ILE A 317 0.80 19.84 19.18
N THR A 318 1.99 19.30 18.95
CA THR A 318 2.94 18.88 19.99
C THR A 318 4.16 19.80 20.10
N LEU A 319 4.04 21.02 19.56
CA LEU A 319 5.13 21.99 19.49
C LEU A 319 5.47 22.57 20.87
N GLY A 320 6.77 22.70 21.16
CA GLY A 320 7.27 23.40 22.34
C GLY A 320 7.20 24.93 22.24
N SER A 321 7.18 25.48 21.02
CA SER A 321 7.06 26.90 20.71
C SER A 321 6.20 27.13 19.47
N ALA A 322 5.50 28.26 19.41
CA ALA A 322 4.69 28.62 18.25
C ALA A 322 5.61 28.87 17.02
N PRO A 323 5.29 28.31 15.83
CA PRO A 323 6.00 28.58 14.58
C PRO A 323 5.94 30.04 14.15
N GLY A 324 6.88 30.47 13.31
CA GLY A 324 6.82 31.74 12.59
C GLY A 324 5.85 31.70 11.39
N GLU A 325 5.47 32.88 10.87
CA GLU A 325 4.54 32.98 9.72
C GLU A 325 5.09 32.32 8.43
N GLU A 326 6.41 32.26 8.29
CA GLU A 326 7.11 31.67 7.14
C GLU A 326 7.41 30.16 7.30
N ASP A 327 7.10 29.58 8.47
CA ASP A 327 7.38 28.17 8.74
C ASP A 327 6.30 27.27 8.12
N ALA A 328 6.67 26.60 7.02
CA ALA A 328 5.78 25.67 6.35
C ALA A 328 5.33 24.52 7.27
N ALA A 329 4.03 24.23 7.27
CA ALA A 329 3.48 23.11 8.03
C ALA A 329 4.08 21.75 7.62
N TYR A 330 4.45 21.61 6.34
CA TYR A 330 5.11 20.44 5.76
C TYR A 330 6.38 20.85 4.97
N PRO A 331 7.53 21.00 5.64
CA PRO A 331 8.74 21.53 5.01
C PRO A 331 9.35 20.60 3.95
N ASP A 332 9.05 19.30 4.00
CA ASP A 332 9.51 18.28 3.07
C ASP A 332 8.61 18.10 1.83
N ALA A 333 7.43 18.73 1.81
CA ALA A 333 6.45 18.55 0.73
C ALA A 333 7.01 18.87 -0.66
N ALA A 334 7.82 19.93 -0.80
CA ALA A 334 8.42 20.28 -2.09
C ALA A 334 9.41 19.22 -2.61
N SER A 335 10.06 18.47 -1.72
CA SER A 335 10.96 17.37 -2.10
C SER A 335 10.21 16.13 -2.57
N VAL A 336 9.02 15.90 -2.03
CA VAL A 336 8.17 14.73 -2.32
C VAL A 336 7.30 14.95 -3.55
N PHE A 337 6.62 16.09 -3.61
CA PHE A 337 5.67 16.41 -4.69
C PHE A 337 6.30 17.19 -5.84
N GLY A 338 7.59 17.54 -5.73
CA GLY A 338 8.31 18.36 -6.71
C GLY A 338 8.09 19.86 -6.51
N ALA A 339 9.18 20.63 -6.50
CA ALA A 339 9.12 22.07 -6.34
C ALA A 339 8.31 22.73 -7.48
N GLY A 340 7.33 23.57 -7.11
CA GLY A 340 6.47 24.28 -8.05
C GLY A 340 5.28 23.51 -8.60
N THR A 341 4.95 22.32 -8.06
CA THR A 341 3.68 21.64 -8.36
C THR A 341 2.53 22.25 -7.58
N ASP A 342 1.31 22.13 -8.10
CA ASP A 342 0.10 22.63 -7.44
C ASP A 342 -0.08 21.99 -6.04
N ILE A 343 0.29 20.71 -5.89
CA ILE A 343 0.24 19.99 -4.61
C ILE A 343 1.26 20.56 -3.62
N ALA A 344 2.52 20.72 -4.03
CA ALA A 344 3.55 21.31 -3.18
C ALA A 344 3.20 22.75 -2.79
N ALA A 345 2.65 23.53 -3.71
CA ALA A 345 2.23 24.91 -3.47
C ALA A 345 1.05 25.00 -2.49
N MET A 346 0.06 24.11 -2.61
CA MET A 346 -1.10 24.04 -1.71
C MET A 346 -0.75 23.53 -0.31
N LEU A 347 0.21 22.61 -0.19
CA LEU A 347 0.70 22.16 1.11
C LEU A 347 1.59 23.21 1.77
N ALA A 348 2.41 23.91 0.98
CA ALA A 348 3.20 25.05 1.46
C ALA A 348 2.32 26.24 1.88
N SER A 349 1.11 26.39 1.31
CA SER A 349 0.18 27.46 1.68
C SER A 349 -0.62 27.19 2.95
N ARG A 350 -0.49 26.00 3.57
CA ARG A 350 -1.12 25.68 4.87
C ARG A 350 -0.39 26.41 5.98
N THR A 351 -1.09 27.36 6.61
CA THR A 351 -0.56 28.14 7.73
C THR A 351 -1.63 28.42 8.78
N ILE A 352 -1.22 28.79 9.99
CA ILE A 352 -2.10 29.22 11.08
C ILE A 352 -1.76 30.68 11.38
N ASP A 353 -2.78 31.45 11.74
CA ASP A 353 -2.60 32.80 12.29
C ASP A 353 -2.11 32.72 13.74
N TRP A 354 -0.78 32.71 13.92
CA TRP A 354 -0.10 32.57 15.21
C TRP A 354 -0.01 33.90 15.98
N THR A 355 -1.16 34.47 16.33
CA THR A 355 -1.25 35.74 17.06
C THR A 355 -0.69 35.63 18.49
N ALA A 356 -0.38 36.79 19.10
CA ALA A 356 0.08 36.87 20.49
C ALA A 356 -0.93 36.27 21.49
N THR A 357 -2.22 36.42 21.19
CA THR A 357 -3.33 35.87 21.99
C THR A 357 -4.33 35.18 21.08
N LEU A 358 -4.54 33.89 21.32
CA LEU A 358 -5.60 33.08 20.74
C LEU A 358 -6.83 33.13 21.66
N LEU A 359 -8.01 33.16 21.08
CA LEU A 359 -9.27 33.19 21.81
C LEU A 359 -10.12 31.99 21.40
N PHE A 360 -10.87 31.41 22.33
CA PHE A 360 -11.68 30.22 22.09
C PHE A 360 -13.06 30.31 22.75
N ASP A 361 -14.07 29.82 22.03
CA ASP A 361 -15.42 29.62 22.55
C ASP A 361 -15.49 28.24 23.22
N VAL A 362 -15.88 28.24 24.51
CA VAL A 362 -15.90 27.04 25.35
C VAL A 362 -17.27 26.40 25.30
N ASN A 363 -17.31 25.08 25.20
CA ASN A 363 -18.56 24.34 25.28
C ASN A 363 -19.13 24.32 26.72
N ALA A 364 -20.39 23.89 26.88
CA ALA A 364 -21.09 23.98 28.15
C ALA A 364 -20.45 23.18 29.30
N ASP A 365 -19.78 22.06 28.98
CA ASP A 365 -19.12 21.19 29.95
C ASP A 365 -17.68 21.59 30.27
N ARG A 366 -17.15 22.63 29.61
CA ARG A 366 -15.78 23.15 29.78
C ARG A 366 -14.71 22.08 29.55
N SER A 367 -14.96 21.18 28.62
CA SER A 367 -13.98 20.18 28.18
C SER A 367 -13.42 20.49 26.79
N GLN A 368 -14.12 21.24 25.95
CA GLN A 368 -13.69 21.55 24.58
C GLN A 368 -13.87 23.03 24.26
N ALA A 369 -12.99 23.57 23.42
CA ALA A 369 -13.13 24.92 22.93
C ALA A 369 -12.68 25.06 21.46
N GLU A 370 -13.40 25.87 20.68
CA GLU A 370 -13.07 26.13 19.27
C GLU A 370 -12.49 27.53 19.08
N GLN A 371 -11.52 27.68 18.19
CA GLN A 371 -10.86 28.96 17.97
C GLN A 371 -11.83 30.02 17.44
N ARG A 372 -11.78 31.16 18.10
CA ARG A 372 -12.53 32.37 17.80
C ARG A 372 -11.54 33.44 17.34
N PHE A 373 -11.80 34.00 16.16
CA PHE A 373 -10.97 35.06 15.57
C PHE A 373 -11.48 36.48 15.90
N GLY A 374 -12.66 36.58 16.51
CA GLY A 374 -13.28 37.84 16.90
C GLY A 374 -13.34 38.02 18.40
N VAL A 375 -13.30 39.27 18.85
CA VAL A 375 -13.47 39.63 20.26
C VAL A 375 -14.78 39.07 20.86
N LEU A 376 -14.76 38.82 22.16
CA LEU A 376 -15.93 38.43 22.95
C LEU A 376 -16.93 39.59 22.98
N ASN A 377 -18.22 39.27 23.00
CA ASN A 377 -19.29 40.29 23.10
C ASN A 377 -20.28 39.97 24.23
N ASP A 378 -20.07 38.85 24.92
CA ASP A 378 -20.98 38.36 25.96
C ASP A 378 -20.51 38.82 27.33
N VAL A 379 -21.47 39.11 28.21
CA VAL A 379 -21.23 39.53 29.60
C VAL A 379 -21.40 38.37 30.60
N SER A 380 -21.57 37.15 30.09
CA SER A 380 -21.77 35.92 30.88
C SER A 380 -21.27 34.70 30.10
N GLY A 381 -20.77 33.68 30.81
CA GLY A 381 -20.20 32.46 30.21
C GLY A 381 -18.70 32.31 30.47
N TYR A 382 -18.08 31.30 29.87
CA TYR A 382 -16.64 31.05 29.97
C TYR A 382 -15.98 31.21 28.60
N ALA A 383 -14.78 31.79 28.61
CA ALA A 383 -13.93 31.88 27.42
C ALA A 383 -12.54 31.33 27.76
N TRP A 384 -11.91 30.66 26.81
CA TRP A 384 -10.52 30.21 26.96
C TRP A 384 -9.59 31.06 26.11
N LEU A 385 -8.40 31.34 26.64
CA LEU A 385 -7.42 32.23 26.04
C LEU A 385 -6.07 31.53 25.99
N GLY A 386 -5.45 31.47 24.83
CA GLY A 386 -4.07 31.05 24.67
C GLY A 386 -3.15 32.27 24.59
N ARG A 387 -2.22 32.43 25.52
CA ARG A 387 -1.17 33.47 25.46
C ARG A 387 0.17 32.82 25.11
N ARG A 388 0.89 33.31 24.10
CA ARG A 388 2.18 32.71 23.70
C ARG A 388 3.16 32.66 24.87
N LEU A 389 3.94 31.59 24.97
CA LEU A 389 4.89 31.36 26.07
C LEU A 389 5.96 32.48 26.20
N ASP A 390 6.30 33.12 25.09
CA ASP A 390 7.26 34.23 24.99
C ASP A 390 6.67 35.61 25.33
N THR A 391 5.36 35.69 25.58
CA THR A 391 4.68 36.92 26.02
C THR A 391 4.34 36.87 27.51
N ALA A 392 4.13 38.06 28.10
CA ALA A 392 3.79 38.17 29.52
C ALA A 392 2.50 37.41 29.86
N PRO A 393 2.46 36.66 30.99
CA PRO A 393 1.30 35.86 31.38
C PRO A 393 0.11 36.76 31.77
N LEU A 394 -1.10 36.24 31.58
CA LEU A 394 -2.34 36.89 32.00
C LEU A 394 -2.57 36.65 33.50
N VAL A 395 -2.00 37.52 34.33
CA VAL A 395 -2.11 37.43 35.80
C VAL A 395 -3.54 37.73 36.23
N GLY A 396 -4.13 36.80 37.00
CA GLY A 396 -5.48 36.93 37.56
C GLY A 396 -6.50 35.94 36.99
N LEU A 397 -6.24 35.37 35.80
CA LEU A 397 -7.09 34.33 35.20
C LEU A 397 -6.66 32.93 35.65
N LYS A 398 -7.61 31.99 35.69
CA LYS A 398 -7.33 30.58 36.05
C LYS A 398 -6.55 29.92 34.92
N GLN A 399 -5.33 29.46 35.21
CA GLN A 399 -4.53 28.72 34.23
C GLN A 399 -5.03 27.28 34.08
N LEU A 400 -5.21 26.83 32.83
CA LEU A 400 -5.63 25.48 32.48
C LEU A 400 -4.45 24.56 32.17
N GLY A 401 -3.40 25.08 31.55
CA GLY A 401 -2.24 24.30 31.11
C GLY A 401 -1.41 25.02 30.05
N ALA A 402 -0.55 24.28 29.35
CA ALA A 402 0.19 24.78 28.21
C ALA A 402 0.24 23.74 27.08
N ALA A 403 0.10 24.18 25.83
CA ALA A 403 0.20 23.32 24.64
C ALA A 403 0.58 24.16 23.41
N GLY A 404 1.31 23.57 22.46
CA GLY A 404 1.61 24.18 21.16
C GLY A 404 2.31 25.54 21.22
N GLY A 405 3.10 25.81 22.26
CA GLY A 405 3.75 27.12 22.45
C GLY A 405 2.92 28.19 23.17
N TYR A 406 1.74 27.84 23.70
CA TYR A 406 0.83 28.75 24.41
C TYR A 406 0.54 28.31 25.85
N ARG A 407 0.31 29.27 26.75
CA ARG A 407 -0.31 29.08 28.07
C ARG A 407 -1.80 29.35 27.97
N PHE A 408 -2.62 28.40 28.39
CA PHE A 408 -4.07 28.53 28.31
C PHE A 408 -4.67 28.97 29.65
N TYR A 409 -5.60 29.92 29.58
CA TYR A 409 -6.31 30.51 30.70
C TYR A 409 -7.82 30.42 30.47
N GLU A 410 -8.57 30.40 31.56
CA GLU A 410 -10.01 30.47 31.56
C GLU A 410 -10.47 31.79 32.19
N ALA A 411 -11.39 32.48 31.51
CA ALA A 411 -12.04 33.68 31.99
C ALA A 411 -13.54 33.42 32.20
N ASN A 412 -14.05 33.79 33.36
CA ASN A 412 -15.47 33.82 33.68
C ASN A 412 -16.03 35.21 33.37
N LEU A 413 -16.82 35.33 32.30
CA LEU A 413 -17.35 36.61 31.84
C LEU A 413 -18.35 37.22 32.84
N ALA A 414 -18.87 36.46 33.81
CA ALA A 414 -19.69 37.00 34.90
C ALA A 414 -18.85 37.76 35.96
N GLU A 415 -17.54 37.49 36.06
CA GLU A 415 -16.66 38.13 37.02
C GLU A 415 -16.09 39.46 36.51
N GLY A 416 -16.21 40.51 37.32
CA GLY A 416 -15.76 41.85 36.93
C GLY A 416 -14.24 41.97 36.75
N ALA A 417 -13.46 41.19 37.50
CA ALA A 417 -12.00 41.17 37.39
C ALA A 417 -11.54 40.56 36.05
N ASP A 418 -12.12 39.42 35.66
CA ASP A 418 -11.82 38.75 34.40
C ASP A 418 -12.20 39.63 33.19
N ARG A 419 -13.37 40.27 33.23
CA ARG A 419 -13.78 41.23 32.18
C ARG A 419 -12.81 42.41 32.07
N ALA A 420 -12.30 42.94 33.19
CA ALA A 420 -11.33 44.04 33.15
C ALA A 420 -10.01 43.61 32.48
N ILE A 421 -9.58 42.36 32.69
CA ILE A 421 -8.41 41.79 32.00
C ILE A 421 -8.69 41.66 30.50
N LEU A 422 -9.86 41.13 30.11
CA LEU A 422 -10.24 40.98 28.69
C LEU A 422 -10.39 42.32 27.96
N ILE A 423 -10.94 43.36 28.62
CA ILE A 423 -11.05 44.71 28.06
C ILE A 423 -9.66 45.33 27.88
N LYS A 424 -8.76 45.15 28.87
CA LYS A 424 -7.39 45.67 28.80
C LYS A 424 -6.59 45.07 27.65
N GLU A 425 -6.85 43.81 27.29
CA GLU A 425 -6.22 43.11 26.17
C GLU A 425 -6.98 43.29 24.84
N ASP A 426 -7.97 44.17 24.76
CA ASP A 426 -8.84 44.40 23.58
C ASP A 426 -9.60 43.16 23.09
N LEU A 427 -9.94 42.22 23.99
CA LEU A 427 -10.60 40.95 23.68
C LEU A 427 -12.12 40.95 23.93
N LEU A 428 -12.72 42.08 24.34
CA LEU A 428 -14.16 42.24 24.62
C LEU A 428 -14.70 43.54 23.98
N ALA A 429 -15.68 43.48 23.06
CA ALA A 429 -16.22 44.67 22.38
C ALA A 429 -17.37 45.37 23.15
N ASN A 430 -17.47 46.69 22.97
CA ASN A 430 -18.49 47.55 23.59
C ASN A 430 -19.81 47.73 22.78
N GLN A 431 -20.01 47.09 21.62
CA GLN A 431 -21.21 47.28 20.77
C GLN A 431 -22.02 45.99 20.53
N ARG A 432 -23.34 46.07 20.75
CA ARG A 432 -24.31 44.94 20.67
C ARG A 432 -24.76 44.65 19.23
N ARG A 433 -24.93 43.37 18.85
CA ARG A 433 -25.19 42.90 17.47
C ARG A 433 -26.48 42.09 17.32
N ALA A 434 -26.99 41.99 16.08
CA ALA A 434 -28.07 41.07 15.70
C ALA A 434 -27.58 39.61 15.65
N LEU A 435 -28.39 38.70 16.19
CA LEU A 435 -28.13 37.27 16.37
C LEU A 435 -28.91 36.44 15.35
N LEU A 436 -28.35 35.29 14.96
CA LEU A 436 -28.94 34.33 14.03
C LEU A 436 -29.27 33.02 14.76
N ALA A 437 -30.55 32.68 14.86
CA ALA A 437 -31.01 31.37 15.30
C ALA A 437 -31.27 30.48 14.07
N ARG A 438 -30.43 29.45 13.88
CA ARG A 438 -30.53 28.50 12.76
C ARG A 438 -31.44 27.33 13.12
N HIS A 439 -31.95 26.61 12.13
CA HIS A 439 -32.58 25.31 12.36
C HIS A 439 -31.60 24.38 13.13
N PRO A 440 -32.03 23.61 14.13
CA PRO A 440 -31.12 22.85 15.01
C PRO A 440 -30.13 21.95 14.26
N ILE A 441 -30.58 21.28 13.19
CA ILE A 441 -29.73 20.44 12.35
C ILE A 441 -28.64 21.25 11.61
N ASP A 442 -28.93 22.49 11.24
CA ASP A 442 -27.98 23.38 10.53
C ASP A 442 -27.03 24.05 11.51
N ALA A 443 -27.49 24.28 12.75
CA ALA A 443 -26.64 24.74 13.84
C ALA A 443 -25.54 23.73 14.18
N ILE A 444 -25.82 22.44 13.98
CA ILE A 444 -24.90 21.32 14.24
C ILE A 444 -24.02 21.00 13.02
N SER A 445 -24.55 21.08 11.80
CA SER A 445 -23.89 20.52 10.60
C SER A 445 -23.44 21.53 9.53
N ALA A 446 -23.71 22.83 9.71
CA ALA A 446 -23.36 23.86 8.73
C ALA A 446 -22.51 24.98 9.34
N PRO A 447 -21.60 25.61 8.56
CA PRO A 447 -20.81 26.76 9.02
C PRO A 447 -21.68 27.94 9.50
N GLN A 448 -21.15 28.77 10.41
CA GLN A 448 -21.82 30.02 10.78
C GLN A 448 -22.08 30.90 9.55
N GLY A 449 -23.31 31.41 9.42
CA GLY A 449 -23.75 32.15 8.23
C GLY A 449 -24.21 31.26 7.06
N VAL A 450 -24.35 29.95 7.28
CA VAL A 450 -24.93 29.01 6.29
C VAL A 450 -26.23 28.40 6.83
N VAL A 451 -27.26 28.38 6.00
CA VAL A 451 -28.55 27.68 6.24
C VAL A 451 -28.79 26.68 5.11
N ARG A 452 -29.59 25.64 5.33
CA ARG A 452 -29.98 24.77 4.21
C ARG A 452 -31.05 25.44 3.35
N PRO A 453 -31.08 25.16 2.04
CA PRO A 453 -32.16 25.62 1.18
C PRO A 453 -33.52 25.32 1.78
N ASP A 454 -34.39 26.32 1.80
CA ASP A 454 -35.80 26.24 2.21
C ASP A 454 -36.05 25.85 3.68
N ARG A 455 -35.00 25.78 4.52
CA ARG A 455 -35.14 25.58 5.97
C ARG A 455 -35.35 26.91 6.70
N PRO A 456 -36.21 26.92 7.74
CA PRO A 456 -36.48 28.13 8.51
C PRO A 456 -35.31 28.53 9.42
N PHE A 457 -34.99 29.82 9.48
CA PHE A 457 -34.06 30.43 10.42
C PHE A 457 -34.64 31.75 10.96
N LEU A 458 -34.09 32.28 12.04
CA LEU A 458 -34.50 33.51 12.70
C LEU A 458 -33.31 34.48 12.78
N ILE A 459 -33.56 35.76 12.53
CA ILE A 459 -32.63 36.84 12.86
C ILE A 459 -33.33 37.69 13.91
N TYR A 460 -32.68 37.95 15.05
CA TYR A 460 -33.24 38.74 16.13
C TYR A 460 -32.19 39.67 16.76
N SER A 461 -32.63 40.78 17.34
CA SER A 461 -31.78 41.72 18.09
C SER A 461 -32.17 41.71 19.56
N ASP A 462 -31.18 41.77 20.45
CA ASP A 462 -31.35 41.56 21.90
C ASP A 462 -31.91 42.80 22.66
N SER A 463 -32.91 43.49 22.10
CA SER A 463 -33.58 44.61 22.77
C SER A 463 -34.97 44.22 23.29
N THR A 464 -35.20 44.46 24.58
CA THR A 464 -36.50 44.42 25.23
C THR A 464 -37.47 45.46 24.67
N ASP A 465 -38.77 45.11 24.67
CA ASP A 465 -39.97 45.95 24.54
C ASP A 465 -40.75 46.07 23.23
N THR A 466 -40.56 45.18 22.26
CA THR A 466 -41.68 44.86 21.35
C THR A 466 -41.71 43.37 21.03
N GLU A 467 -42.80 42.70 21.40
CA GLU A 467 -43.18 41.32 21.00
C GLU A 467 -43.36 41.14 19.47
N CYS A 468 -42.80 42.01 18.63
CA CYS A 468 -42.90 41.92 17.17
C CYS A 468 -41.54 41.71 16.50
N ASP A 469 -41.51 40.70 15.62
CA ASP A 469 -40.67 40.56 14.42
C ASP A 469 -39.40 39.68 14.43
N ALA A 470 -39.36 38.59 15.20
CA ALA A 470 -38.55 37.42 14.83
C ALA A 470 -39.39 36.40 14.04
N MET A 471 -39.76 36.72 12.80
CA MET A 471 -40.48 35.76 11.93
C MET A 471 -39.50 34.74 11.30
N PRO A 472 -39.86 33.44 11.25
CA PRO A 472 -39.06 32.43 10.54
C PRO A 472 -38.89 32.77 9.06
N GLN A 473 -37.66 32.99 8.63
CA GLN A 473 -37.28 33.26 7.25
C GLN A 473 -36.74 32.00 6.58
N ARG A 474 -36.87 31.90 5.25
CA ARG A 474 -36.29 30.81 4.44
C ARG A 474 -35.43 31.38 3.34
N LEU A 475 -34.36 30.69 3.00
CA LEU A 475 -33.44 31.10 1.93
C LEU A 475 -33.41 29.99 0.87
N PRO A 476 -33.72 30.29 -0.41
CA PRO A 476 -33.65 29.30 -1.48
C PRO A 476 -32.19 28.91 -1.76
N ALA A 477 -31.96 27.80 -2.48
CA ALA A 477 -30.62 27.37 -2.87
C ALA A 477 -29.83 28.51 -3.56
N ASN A 478 -28.57 28.71 -3.16
CA ASN A 478 -27.70 29.83 -3.57
C ASN A 478 -28.15 31.25 -3.14
N GLY A 479 -29.24 31.39 -2.39
CA GLY A 479 -29.71 32.67 -1.86
C GLY A 479 -28.71 33.28 -0.86
N ARG A 480 -28.71 34.62 -0.74
CA ARG A 480 -27.82 35.38 0.16
C ARG A 480 -28.56 36.54 0.85
N ILE A 481 -28.45 36.65 2.17
CA ILE A 481 -28.89 37.81 2.96
C ILE A 481 -27.66 38.53 3.49
N THR A 482 -27.61 39.82 3.18
CA THR A 482 -26.36 40.56 3.25
C THR A 482 -26.27 41.31 4.60
N ALA A 483 -27.40 41.56 5.28
CA ALA A 483 -27.52 42.35 6.52
C ALA A 483 -27.18 41.65 7.87
N VAL A 484 -26.71 40.39 7.90
CA VAL A 484 -26.20 39.76 9.14
C VAL A 484 -24.73 40.12 9.31
N SER A 485 -24.42 40.89 10.34
CA SER A 485 -23.09 41.51 10.53
C SER A 485 -22.03 40.48 10.93
N GLY A 486 -21.22 40.02 9.96
CA GLY A 486 -19.92 39.39 10.22
C GLY A 486 -18.84 40.45 10.46
N LEU A 487 -17.77 40.09 11.20
CA LEU A 487 -16.55 40.90 11.32
C LEU A 487 -15.93 41.11 9.92
N ALA A 488 -15.53 42.35 9.62
CA ALA A 488 -14.80 42.75 8.42
C ALA A 488 -15.46 42.41 7.06
N GLY A 489 -16.57 43.07 6.70
CA GLY A 489 -16.90 43.26 5.28
C GLY A 489 -17.48 42.06 4.50
N ARG A 490 -18.23 41.16 5.17
CA ARG A 490 -19.18 40.14 4.60
C ARG A 490 -18.52 38.89 3.96
N PRO A 491 -19.23 37.72 3.83
CA PRO A 491 -20.67 37.52 3.60
C PRO A 491 -21.39 37.04 4.88
N GLY A 492 -22.55 37.59 5.24
CA GLY A 492 -23.77 37.45 4.46
C GLY A 492 -24.29 36.01 4.59
N LEU A 493 -25.43 35.82 5.27
CA LEU A 493 -26.11 34.52 5.40
C LEU A 493 -26.35 33.91 4.00
N ARG A 494 -25.96 32.65 3.75
CA ARG A 494 -26.09 31.99 2.44
C ARG A 494 -26.61 30.56 2.54
N ALA A 495 -27.17 30.02 1.47
CA ALA A 495 -27.73 28.66 1.45
C ALA A 495 -26.82 27.60 0.79
N GLU A 496 -26.50 26.49 1.48
CA GLU A 496 -25.65 25.38 0.98
C GLU A 496 -26.20 23.98 1.37
N ALA A 497 -26.02 22.95 0.53
CA ALA A 497 -26.51 21.57 0.76
C ALA A 497 -25.60 20.74 1.72
N ALA A 498 -26.16 19.71 2.38
CA ALA A 498 -25.48 18.93 3.43
C ALA A 498 -24.64 17.74 2.90
N PRO A 499 -23.50 17.39 3.55
CA PRO A 499 -22.85 16.08 3.40
C PRO A 499 -23.51 14.98 4.28
N SER A 500 -23.28 13.69 3.96
CA SER A 500 -23.93 12.51 4.58
C SER A 500 -23.35 12.10 5.97
N ALA A 501 -24.10 11.31 6.76
CA ALA A 501 -24.03 11.20 8.23
C ALA A 501 -23.38 9.91 8.83
N GLU A 502 -22.12 9.57 8.54
CA GLU A 502 -21.51 8.30 9.00
C GLU A 502 -20.46 8.37 10.14
N ASP A 503 -20.05 9.54 10.64
CA ASP A 503 -18.84 9.63 11.49
C ASP A 503 -19.09 9.47 13.01
N GLY A 504 -18.67 8.33 13.59
CA GLY A 504 -18.57 8.09 15.04
C GLY A 504 -17.12 8.09 15.55
N VAL A 505 -16.89 8.16 16.88
CA VAL A 505 -15.54 8.24 17.51
C VAL A 505 -14.75 6.92 17.43
N ALA A 506 -15.44 5.80 17.28
CA ALA A 506 -14.87 4.47 17.10
C ALA A 506 -15.68 3.67 16.07
N ASP A 507 -14.98 2.88 15.27
CA ASP A 507 -15.59 2.04 14.24
C ASP A 507 -15.24 0.56 14.44
N ILE A 508 -16.13 -0.30 13.96
CA ILE A 508 -15.97 -1.76 14.03
C ILE A 508 -15.79 -2.26 12.60
N ILE A 509 -14.61 -2.79 12.32
CA ILE A 509 -14.27 -3.39 11.04
C ILE A 509 -14.31 -4.90 11.21
N VAL A 510 -15.08 -5.57 10.35
CA VAL A 510 -15.10 -7.04 10.28
C VAL A 510 -14.41 -7.45 9.00
N PHE A 511 -13.34 -8.21 9.14
CA PHE A 511 -12.64 -8.78 8.00
C PHE A 511 -13.48 -9.88 7.36
N GLU A 512 -13.38 -10.02 6.04
CA GLU A 512 -14.20 -10.97 5.26
C GLU A 512 -15.70 -10.81 5.55
N ARG A 513 -16.20 -9.58 5.72
CA ARG A 513 -17.61 -9.30 6.07
C ARG A 513 -18.62 -10.06 5.19
N ASP A 514 -18.37 -10.11 3.89
CA ASP A 514 -19.25 -10.79 2.91
C ASP A 514 -19.17 -12.32 2.99
N SER A 515 -18.13 -12.85 3.64
CA SER A 515 -17.92 -14.28 3.93
C SER A 515 -17.94 -14.57 5.44
N ALA A 516 -18.54 -13.68 6.25
CA ALA A 516 -18.50 -13.78 7.70
C ALA A 516 -19.12 -15.08 8.25
N PHE A 517 -20.07 -15.67 7.51
CA PHE A 517 -20.62 -16.99 7.83
C PHE A 517 -19.52 -18.06 7.86
N GLU A 518 -18.76 -18.21 6.77
CA GLU A 518 -17.69 -19.20 6.66
C GLU A 518 -16.53 -18.85 7.60
N ALA A 519 -16.18 -17.57 7.72
CA ALA A 519 -15.14 -17.13 8.65
C ALA A 519 -15.47 -17.48 10.11
N LEU A 520 -16.72 -17.34 10.54
CA LEU A 520 -17.14 -17.74 11.89
C LEU A 520 -17.09 -19.25 12.05
N VAL A 521 -17.68 -19.98 11.11
CA VAL A 521 -17.75 -21.44 11.15
C VAL A 521 -16.36 -22.07 11.08
N GLU A 522 -15.36 -21.43 10.48
CA GLU A 522 -13.98 -21.93 10.39
C GLU A 522 -13.06 -21.44 11.51
N ARG A 523 -13.59 -20.68 12.48
CA ARG A 523 -12.80 -20.04 13.56
C ARG A 523 -11.75 -19.04 13.06
N ARG A 524 -12.06 -18.37 11.93
CA ARG A 524 -11.20 -17.36 11.28
C ARG A 524 -11.74 -15.94 11.35
N LEU A 525 -12.96 -15.74 11.88
CA LEU A 525 -13.56 -14.40 11.98
C LEU A 525 -12.63 -13.45 12.74
N GLN A 526 -12.28 -12.33 12.13
CA GLN A 526 -11.47 -11.29 12.74
C GLN A 526 -12.27 -10.00 12.85
N LEU A 527 -12.06 -9.30 13.96
CA LEU A 527 -12.68 -8.01 14.24
C LEU A 527 -11.55 -7.03 14.56
N ARG A 528 -11.59 -5.83 13.98
CA ARG A 528 -10.74 -4.71 14.37
C ARG A 528 -11.61 -3.58 14.86
N VAL A 529 -11.18 -2.97 15.95
CA VAL A 529 -11.84 -1.82 16.52
C VAL A 529 -10.89 -0.65 16.33
N GLU A 530 -11.33 0.33 15.55
CA GLU A 530 -10.58 1.56 15.32
C GLU A 530 -11.19 2.70 16.13
N SER A 531 -10.36 3.64 16.58
CA SER A 531 -10.84 4.86 17.21
C SER A 531 -9.95 6.02 16.85
N ALA A 532 -10.56 7.18 16.61
CA ALA A 532 -9.85 8.42 16.34
C ALA A 532 -9.08 8.95 17.57
N VAL A 533 -9.34 8.38 18.75
CA VAL A 533 -8.68 8.70 20.02
C VAL A 533 -8.28 7.40 20.74
N PRO A 534 -7.16 7.35 21.47
CA PRO A 534 -6.78 6.19 22.24
C PRO A 534 -7.77 5.99 23.41
N LEU A 535 -8.56 4.92 23.35
CA LEU A 535 -9.51 4.56 24.40
C LEU A 535 -8.99 3.35 25.17
N VAL A 536 -9.10 3.38 26.50
CA VAL A 536 -8.61 2.33 27.41
C VAL A 536 -9.77 1.65 28.10
N GLY A 537 -9.73 0.32 28.21
CA GLY A 537 -10.70 -0.47 28.97
C GLY A 537 -12.12 -0.46 28.37
N VAL A 538 -12.25 -0.52 27.05
CA VAL A 538 -13.53 -0.48 26.33
C VAL A 538 -14.23 -1.84 26.38
N SER A 539 -15.46 -1.88 26.87
CA SER A 539 -16.27 -3.11 26.88
C SER A 539 -16.82 -3.40 25.49
N VAL A 540 -16.58 -4.62 25.01
CA VAL A 540 -17.09 -5.13 23.73
C VAL A 540 -17.92 -6.40 23.96
N THR A 541 -19.02 -6.53 23.23
CA THR A 541 -19.90 -7.71 23.25
C THR A 541 -20.16 -8.23 21.85
N ALA A 542 -20.14 -9.54 21.67
CA ALA A 542 -20.48 -10.22 20.42
C ALA A 542 -21.61 -11.22 20.68
N ASP A 543 -22.75 -11.01 20.04
CA ASP A 543 -23.96 -11.80 20.19
C ASP A 543 -24.27 -12.51 18.88
N LEU A 544 -24.43 -13.84 18.92
CA LEU A 544 -24.86 -14.63 17.78
C LEU A 544 -26.33 -15.04 17.97
N GLU A 545 -27.18 -14.57 17.08
CA GLU A 545 -28.60 -14.95 17.02
C GLU A 545 -28.84 -15.89 15.83
N ILE A 546 -29.61 -16.96 16.06
CA ILE A 546 -30.07 -17.89 15.02
C ILE A 546 -31.59 -18.00 15.15
N ASP A 547 -32.31 -17.77 14.05
CA ASP A 547 -33.78 -17.71 14.02
C ASP A 547 -34.38 -16.80 15.11
N GLY A 548 -33.74 -15.63 15.34
CA GLY A 548 -34.16 -14.65 16.34
C GLY A 548 -33.91 -15.05 17.81
N ARG A 549 -33.20 -16.15 18.06
CA ARG A 549 -32.81 -16.59 19.42
C ARG A 549 -31.32 -16.40 19.62
N LEU A 550 -30.93 -15.79 20.74
CA LEU A 550 -29.53 -15.68 21.15
C LEU A 550 -28.98 -17.08 21.47
N ILE A 551 -27.97 -17.51 20.72
CA ILE A 551 -27.33 -18.83 20.84
C ILE A 551 -26.01 -18.75 21.60
N ALA A 552 -25.21 -17.71 21.31
CA ALA A 552 -23.93 -17.50 21.96
C ALA A 552 -23.71 -16.01 22.23
N ARG A 553 -22.98 -15.72 23.31
CA ARG A 553 -22.59 -14.36 23.68
C ARG A 553 -21.18 -14.38 24.25
N GLY A 554 -20.29 -13.60 23.66
CA GLY A 554 -18.98 -13.30 24.22
C GLY A 554 -18.91 -11.87 24.75
N ARG A 555 -18.05 -11.66 25.73
CA ARG A 555 -17.79 -10.36 26.35
C ARG A 555 -16.31 -10.24 26.66
N GLU A 556 -15.75 -9.07 26.36
CA GLU A 556 -14.37 -8.77 26.69
C GLU A 556 -14.21 -7.28 26.99
N ARG A 557 -13.13 -6.92 27.67
CA ARG A 557 -12.73 -5.54 27.89
C ARG A 557 -11.38 -5.33 27.19
N LEU A 558 -11.39 -4.51 26.15
CA LEU A 558 -10.22 -4.23 25.34
C LEU A 558 -9.30 -3.27 26.10
N ALA A 559 -8.03 -3.64 26.25
CA ALA A 559 -7.06 -2.86 27.02
C ALA A 559 -6.84 -1.48 26.40
N THR A 560 -6.60 -1.41 25.09
CA THR A 560 -6.36 -0.17 24.33
C THR A 560 -6.99 -0.25 22.94
N LEU A 561 -7.35 0.90 22.36
CA LEU A 561 -7.79 1.04 20.96
C LEU A 561 -6.84 1.98 20.19
N PRO A 562 -6.57 1.74 18.89
CA PRO A 562 -7.13 0.68 18.05
C PRO A 562 -6.56 -0.71 18.37
N THR A 563 -7.34 -1.77 18.17
CA THR A 563 -6.88 -3.15 18.40
C THR A 563 -7.57 -4.15 17.49
N THR A 564 -6.87 -5.22 17.15
CA THR A 564 -7.43 -6.38 16.45
C THR A 564 -7.73 -7.48 17.47
N ILE A 565 -8.97 -7.95 17.47
CA ILE A 565 -9.45 -9.00 18.36
C ILE A 565 -9.00 -10.35 17.79
N ALA A 566 -8.14 -11.04 18.52
CA ALA A 566 -7.65 -12.36 18.14
C ALA A 566 -8.77 -13.41 18.15
N SER A 567 -8.66 -14.46 17.32
CA SER A 567 -9.64 -15.57 17.30
C SER A 567 -9.73 -16.31 18.64
N SER A 568 -8.66 -16.30 19.44
CA SER A 568 -8.63 -16.88 20.80
C SER A 568 -9.22 -15.96 21.88
N SER A 569 -9.73 -14.79 21.53
CA SER A 569 -10.32 -13.82 22.46
C SER A 569 -11.50 -14.40 23.24
N LYS A 570 -11.69 -13.94 24.49
CA LYS A 570 -12.88 -14.26 25.31
C LYS A 570 -14.18 -13.74 24.65
N LEU A 571 -14.08 -12.78 23.75
CA LEU A 571 -15.18 -12.28 22.93
C LEU A 571 -15.65 -13.30 21.88
N LEU A 572 -14.73 -14.01 21.23
CA LEU A 572 -15.05 -14.90 20.11
C LEU A 572 -15.17 -16.37 20.54
N ALA A 573 -14.49 -16.78 21.61
CA ALA A 573 -14.48 -18.17 22.08
C ALA A 573 -15.88 -18.80 22.23
N PRO A 574 -16.91 -18.13 22.80
CA PRO A 574 -18.24 -18.72 22.91
C PRO A 574 -18.95 -18.92 21.56
N LEU A 575 -18.62 -18.11 20.55
CA LEU A 575 -19.19 -18.23 19.21
C LEU A 575 -18.53 -19.37 18.42
N TYR A 576 -17.32 -19.80 18.83
CA TYR A 576 -16.56 -20.88 18.22
C TYR A 576 -16.78 -22.26 18.83
N ASP A 577 -17.66 -22.36 19.83
CA ASP A 577 -18.09 -23.62 20.39
C ASP A 577 -18.70 -24.53 19.31
N ASP A 578 -18.38 -25.82 19.34
CA ASP A 578 -18.76 -26.75 18.29
C ASP A 578 -20.28 -26.97 18.24
N VAL A 579 -20.99 -26.86 19.37
CA VAL A 579 -22.47 -26.93 19.40
C VAL A 579 -23.07 -25.72 18.68
N VAL A 580 -22.49 -24.54 18.90
CA VAL A 580 -22.92 -23.28 18.28
C VAL A 580 -22.68 -23.32 16.77
N ARG A 581 -21.49 -23.75 16.34
CA ARG A 581 -21.11 -23.89 14.93
C ARG A 581 -21.95 -24.94 14.21
N ALA A 582 -22.20 -26.09 14.83
CA ALA A 582 -23.06 -27.13 14.27
C ALA A 582 -24.49 -26.62 14.04
N LYS A 583 -25.03 -25.87 14.99
CA LYS A 583 -26.35 -25.26 14.86
C LYS A 583 -26.42 -24.22 13.74
N LEU A 584 -25.38 -23.38 13.60
CA LEU A 584 -25.30 -22.41 12.52
C LEU A 584 -25.16 -23.07 11.13
N LEU A 585 -24.43 -24.19 11.05
CA LEU A 585 -24.33 -25.00 9.84
C LEU A 585 -25.66 -25.64 9.44
N GLU A 586 -26.43 -26.12 10.43
CA GLU A 586 -27.75 -26.72 10.23
C GLU A 586 -28.75 -25.70 9.68
N THR A 587 -28.80 -24.49 10.25
CA THR A 587 -29.73 -23.44 9.80
C THR A 587 -29.27 -22.72 8.54
N GLY A 588 -27.96 -22.70 8.28
CA GLY A 588 -27.35 -22.04 7.12
C GLY A 588 -27.42 -20.51 7.15
N LYS A 589 -27.98 -19.92 8.21
CA LYS A 589 -28.15 -18.46 8.40
C LYS A 589 -28.12 -18.08 9.88
N GLY A 590 -27.70 -16.85 10.15
CA GLY A 590 -27.70 -16.25 11.49
C GLY A 590 -27.50 -14.73 11.45
N MET A 591 -27.40 -14.10 12.61
CA MET A 591 -27.12 -12.68 12.76
C MET A 591 -26.05 -12.49 13.82
N LEU A 592 -24.92 -11.90 13.44
CA LEU A 592 -23.86 -11.50 14.36
C LEU A 592 -24.03 -10.03 14.73
N ARG A 593 -24.12 -9.74 16.02
CA ARG A 593 -24.18 -8.38 16.56
C ARG A 593 -22.96 -8.10 17.40
N VAL A 594 -22.15 -7.11 16.99
CA VAL A 594 -20.99 -6.66 17.74
C VAL A 594 -21.26 -5.25 18.26
N ALA A 595 -21.08 -5.02 19.56
CA ALA A 595 -21.30 -3.71 20.16
C ALA A 595 -20.11 -3.26 21.02
N LEU A 596 -19.76 -1.98 20.88
CA LEU A 596 -18.76 -1.28 21.69
C LEU A 596 -19.48 -0.42 22.71
N GLY A 597 -19.66 -0.94 23.93
CA GLY A 597 -20.42 -0.28 24.98
C GLY A 597 -21.80 0.19 24.50
N ARG A 598 -22.02 1.51 24.48
CA ARG A 598 -23.22 2.17 23.92
C ARG A 598 -22.92 3.04 22.69
N SER A 599 -21.66 3.06 22.24
CA SER A 599 -21.17 4.04 21.27
C SER A 599 -21.42 3.63 19.82
N ARG A 600 -21.23 2.34 19.52
CA ARG A 600 -21.40 1.77 18.18
C ARG A 600 -21.91 0.34 18.29
N ALA A 601 -22.81 -0.05 17.40
CA ALA A 601 -23.24 -1.42 17.22
C ALA A 601 -23.26 -1.74 15.73
N LEU A 602 -22.77 -2.93 15.39
CA LEU A 602 -22.74 -3.46 14.05
C LEU A 602 -23.55 -4.75 14.02
N ALA A 603 -24.48 -4.85 13.08
CA ALA A 603 -25.25 -6.07 12.81
C ALA A 603 -24.84 -6.61 11.44
N ILE A 604 -24.47 -7.89 11.40
CA ILE A 604 -23.98 -8.57 10.22
C ILE A 604 -24.86 -9.79 9.98
N PRO A 605 -25.64 -9.81 8.89
CA PRO A 605 -26.32 -11.03 8.49
C PRO A 605 -25.25 -12.08 8.15
N LEU A 606 -25.28 -13.20 8.85
CA LEU A 606 -24.45 -14.35 8.53
C LEU A 606 -25.24 -15.20 7.54
N GLU A 607 -25.06 -14.89 6.28
CA GLU A 607 -25.63 -15.64 5.17
C GLU A 607 -24.49 -16.11 4.27
N ARG A 608 -24.72 -17.19 3.53
CA ARG A 608 -23.75 -17.64 2.55
C ARG A 608 -23.79 -16.69 1.35
N PRO A 609 -22.64 -16.24 0.83
CA PRO A 609 -22.61 -15.31 -0.28
C PRO A 609 -23.35 -15.86 -1.51
N PRO A 610 -23.96 -15.01 -2.34
CA PRO A 610 -24.58 -15.44 -3.58
C PRO A 610 -23.53 -16.14 -4.45
N ALA A 611 -23.83 -17.37 -4.87
CA ALA A 611 -22.87 -18.24 -5.50
C ALA A 611 -23.30 -18.64 -6.92
N SER A 612 -22.33 -19.03 -7.75
CA SER A 612 -22.61 -19.45 -9.14
C SER A 612 -23.28 -20.83 -9.20
N VAL A 613 -23.21 -21.61 -8.12
CA VAL A 613 -23.87 -22.92 -8.00
C VAL A 613 -24.82 -22.93 -6.81
N GLU A 614 -26.08 -23.24 -7.07
CA GLU A 614 -27.08 -23.55 -6.05
C GLU A 614 -27.13 -25.06 -5.83
N TRP A 615 -26.98 -25.50 -4.58
CA TRP A 615 -27.04 -26.90 -4.19
C TRP A 615 -28.42 -27.21 -3.62
N THR A 616 -29.26 -27.90 -4.40
CA THR A 616 -30.61 -28.34 -4.02
C THR A 616 -30.64 -29.85 -3.78
N GLU A 617 -31.80 -30.39 -3.41
CA GLU A 617 -32.01 -31.85 -3.28
C GLU A 617 -31.84 -32.60 -4.61
N ASP A 618 -32.10 -31.93 -5.73
CA ASP A 618 -31.97 -32.49 -7.08
C ASP A 618 -30.52 -32.45 -7.61
N GLY A 619 -29.59 -31.87 -6.86
CA GLY A 619 -28.18 -31.73 -7.21
C GLY A 619 -27.75 -30.28 -7.48
N PRO A 620 -26.49 -30.06 -7.90
CA PRO A 620 -25.96 -28.73 -8.15
C PRO A 620 -26.52 -28.15 -9.46
N GLN A 621 -26.99 -26.91 -9.41
CA GLN A 621 -27.50 -26.16 -10.56
C GLN A 621 -26.74 -24.85 -10.72
N LEU A 622 -26.42 -24.49 -11.97
CA LEU A 622 -25.72 -23.24 -12.27
C LEU A 622 -26.71 -22.06 -12.28
N VAL A 623 -26.39 -20.99 -11.57
CA VAL A 623 -27.25 -19.81 -11.44
C VAL A 623 -26.78 -18.71 -12.38
N GLY A 624 -27.68 -18.21 -13.25
CA GLY A 624 -27.44 -17.00 -14.04
C GLY A 624 -26.61 -17.16 -15.32
N ALA A 625 -26.25 -18.38 -15.73
CA ALA A 625 -25.59 -18.63 -17.01
C ALA A 625 -26.00 -19.97 -17.66
N ASP A 626 -26.36 -19.94 -18.94
CA ASP A 626 -26.59 -21.13 -19.77
C ASP A 626 -25.25 -21.69 -20.29
N LEU A 627 -24.40 -22.14 -19.38
CA LEU A 627 -23.15 -22.83 -19.70
C LEU A 627 -23.33 -24.33 -19.52
N ASN A 628 -22.84 -25.11 -20.49
CA ASN A 628 -22.74 -26.56 -20.33
C ASN A 628 -21.74 -26.86 -19.20
N ALA A 629 -22.20 -27.62 -18.20
CA ALA A 629 -21.40 -28.06 -17.07
C ALA A 629 -21.51 -29.57 -16.88
N THR A 630 -20.46 -30.19 -16.35
CA THR A 630 -20.41 -31.62 -16.02
C THR A 630 -20.18 -31.79 -14.54
N LEU A 631 -20.93 -32.67 -13.89
CA LEU A 631 -20.69 -33.03 -12.49
C LEU A 631 -19.33 -33.74 -12.37
N VAL A 632 -18.49 -33.25 -11.46
CA VAL A 632 -17.17 -33.80 -11.19
C VAL A 632 -16.96 -34.04 -9.70
N GLU A 633 -16.09 -35.00 -9.38
CA GLU A 633 -15.64 -35.29 -8.02
C GLU A 633 -14.10 -35.29 -7.91
N ALA A 634 -13.59 -34.90 -6.73
CA ALA A 634 -12.18 -35.06 -6.35
C ALA A 634 -12.09 -35.66 -4.94
N SER A 635 -11.17 -36.61 -4.73
CA SER A 635 -10.95 -37.22 -3.41
C SER A 635 -9.94 -36.43 -2.58
N ALA A 636 -10.00 -36.56 -1.26
CA ALA A 636 -9.01 -35.96 -0.34
C ALA A 636 -7.57 -36.40 -0.62
N GLN A 637 -7.36 -37.59 -1.20
CA GLN A 637 -6.05 -38.12 -1.55
C GLN A 637 -5.52 -37.58 -2.88
N ALA A 638 -6.37 -37.12 -3.78
CA ALA A 638 -5.98 -36.52 -5.05
C ALA A 638 -6.82 -35.24 -5.31
N PRO A 639 -6.69 -34.22 -4.45
CA PRO A 639 -7.63 -33.09 -4.42
C PRO A 639 -7.51 -32.16 -5.63
N HIS A 640 -6.43 -32.26 -6.41
CA HIS A 640 -6.21 -31.54 -7.67
C HIS A 640 -6.83 -32.22 -8.89
N ARG A 641 -7.31 -33.47 -8.77
CA ARG A 641 -7.81 -34.26 -9.90
C ARG A 641 -9.32 -34.42 -9.83
N PHE A 642 -10.03 -33.59 -10.59
CA PHE A 642 -11.47 -33.67 -10.76
C PHE A 642 -11.81 -34.62 -11.92
N VAL A 643 -12.61 -35.63 -11.63
CA VAL A 643 -13.08 -36.64 -12.60
C VAL A 643 -14.60 -36.59 -12.71
N ALA A 644 -15.15 -36.90 -13.88
CA ALA A 644 -16.60 -36.93 -14.07
C ALA A 644 -17.28 -37.89 -13.07
N SER A 645 -18.41 -37.48 -12.52
CA SER A 645 -19.24 -38.29 -11.64
C SER A 645 -20.70 -38.19 -12.06
N ASP A 646 -21.41 -39.31 -11.92
CA ASP A 646 -22.86 -39.38 -12.17
C ASP A 646 -23.67 -39.32 -10.87
N THR A 647 -23.02 -39.39 -9.70
CA THR A 647 -23.70 -39.46 -8.40
C THR A 647 -22.99 -38.65 -7.32
N ILE A 648 -23.76 -38.12 -6.38
CA ILE A 648 -23.26 -37.43 -5.18
C ILE A 648 -23.57 -38.32 -3.98
N ALA A 649 -22.53 -38.84 -3.33
CA ALA A 649 -22.69 -39.68 -2.15
C ALA A 649 -21.56 -39.43 -1.14
N PRO A 650 -21.83 -39.50 0.18
CA PRO A 650 -20.77 -39.48 1.18
C PRO A 650 -19.78 -40.63 0.94
N PRO A 651 -18.46 -40.38 0.98
CA PRO A 651 -17.49 -41.45 0.83
C PRO A 651 -17.56 -42.41 2.03
N SER A 652 -17.23 -43.68 1.81
CA SER A 652 -17.14 -44.67 2.89
C SER A 652 -16.04 -44.32 3.90
N ARG A 653 -14.95 -43.67 3.45
CA ARG A 653 -13.83 -43.21 4.26
C ARG A 653 -13.22 -41.93 3.68
N GLY A 654 -12.74 -41.04 4.53
CA GLY A 654 -12.13 -39.76 4.13
C GLY A 654 -13.15 -38.71 3.68
N ALA A 655 -12.78 -37.87 2.71
CA ALA A 655 -13.63 -36.82 2.16
C ALA A 655 -13.56 -36.76 0.63
N LYS A 656 -14.66 -36.31 0.01
CA LYS A 656 -14.78 -36.02 -1.42
C LYS A 656 -15.38 -34.63 -1.61
N ALA A 657 -14.88 -33.90 -2.60
CA ALA A 657 -15.48 -32.68 -3.09
C ALA A 657 -16.24 -32.95 -4.38
N TYR A 658 -17.45 -32.40 -4.48
CA TYR A 658 -18.31 -32.44 -5.66
C TYR A 658 -18.47 -31.02 -6.21
N GLY A 659 -18.49 -30.86 -7.53
CA GLY A 659 -18.65 -29.56 -8.17
C GLY A 659 -19.07 -29.66 -9.64
N LEU A 660 -19.31 -28.51 -10.27
CA LEU A 660 -19.65 -28.41 -11.68
C LEU A 660 -18.44 -27.91 -12.48
N LEU A 661 -17.91 -28.75 -13.37
CA LEU A 661 -16.84 -28.37 -14.30
C LEU A 661 -17.46 -27.70 -15.53
N LEU A 662 -17.08 -26.45 -15.77
CA LEU A 662 -17.48 -25.65 -16.92
C LEU A 662 -16.72 -26.07 -18.17
N SER A 663 -17.26 -25.74 -19.34
CA SER A 663 -16.65 -26.03 -20.64
C SER A 663 -15.28 -25.36 -20.87
N ASP A 664 -14.95 -24.32 -20.10
CA ASP A 664 -13.64 -23.65 -20.11
C ASP A 664 -12.62 -24.27 -19.14
N GLY A 665 -12.98 -25.36 -18.45
CA GLY A 665 -12.14 -26.09 -17.51
C GLY A 665 -12.10 -25.50 -16.10
N ARG A 666 -12.86 -24.42 -15.80
CA ARG A 666 -13.02 -23.91 -14.44
C ARG A 666 -14.08 -24.71 -13.68
N ILE A 667 -13.93 -24.78 -12.37
CA ILE A 667 -14.95 -25.38 -11.50
C ILE A 667 -15.78 -24.24 -10.93
N ALA A 668 -17.10 -24.33 -11.07
CA ALA A 668 -18.00 -23.31 -10.55
C ALA A 668 -18.08 -23.40 -9.02
N ASP A 669 -18.02 -22.23 -8.37
CA ASP A 669 -18.08 -22.10 -6.92
C ASP A 669 -19.56 -21.98 -6.43
N PRO A 670 -19.91 -22.59 -5.29
CA PRO A 670 -19.05 -23.33 -4.38
C PRO A 670 -19.06 -24.83 -4.70
N LEU A 671 -17.96 -25.53 -4.41
CA LEU A 671 -17.99 -27.00 -4.29
C LEU A 671 -18.82 -27.44 -3.09
N GLN A 672 -19.24 -28.70 -3.02
CA GLN A 672 -19.72 -29.32 -1.79
C GLN A 672 -18.76 -30.42 -1.31
N ILE A 673 -18.27 -30.32 -0.07
CA ILE A 673 -17.47 -31.37 0.56
C ILE A 673 -18.37 -32.28 1.39
N LEU A 674 -18.28 -33.59 1.12
CA LEU A 674 -18.87 -34.64 1.92
C LEU A 674 -17.76 -35.47 2.55
N SER A 675 -17.85 -35.69 3.86
CA SER A 675 -16.91 -36.52 4.62
C SER A 675 -17.62 -37.74 5.21
N SER A 676 -16.89 -38.83 5.36
CA SER A 676 -17.33 -39.95 6.21
C SER A 676 -17.39 -39.51 7.67
N ASN A 677 -18.26 -40.15 8.45
CA ASN A 677 -18.25 -40.02 9.91
C ASN A 677 -17.13 -40.85 10.57
N ILE A 678 -16.39 -41.63 9.78
CA ILE A 678 -15.26 -42.47 10.22
C ILE A 678 -14.05 -42.16 9.34
N PHE A 679 -12.96 -41.68 9.94
CA PHE A 679 -11.72 -41.36 9.25
C PHE A 679 -10.52 -41.45 10.19
N ASP A 680 -9.35 -41.73 9.63
CA ASP A 680 -8.04 -41.63 10.28
C ASP A 680 -7.27 -40.41 9.79
N TYR A 681 -6.21 -40.03 10.51
CA TYR A 681 -5.31 -38.94 10.12
C TYR A 681 -4.76 -39.09 8.69
N GLY A 682 -4.50 -40.32 8.24
CA GLY A 682 -3.99 -40.62 6.91
C GLY A 682 -4.99 -40.38 5.77
N ASP A 683 -6.30 -40.39 6.05
CA ASP A 683 -7.35 -40.30 5.01
C ASP A 683 -7.44 -38.92 4.36
N PHE A 684 -6.87 -37.90 5.00
CA PHE A 684 -6.79 -36.53 4.50
C PHE A 684 -5.40 -36.14 3.98
N THR A 685 -4.47 -37.11 3.92
CA THR A 685 -3.13 -36.86 3.41
C THR A 685 -3.16 -36.86 1.88
N ALA A 686 -3.11 -35.66 1.29
CA ALA A 686 -3.12 -35.49 -0.15
C ALA A 686 -1.81 -36.00 -0.79
N GLN A 687 -1.93 -36.68 -1.93
CA GLN A 687 -0.83 -37.25 -2.69
C GLN A 687 -0.69 -36.50 -4.02
N PHE A 688 0.24 -35.54 -4.05
CA PHE A 688 0.59 -34.81 -5.28
C PHE A 688 1.63 -35.57 -6.14
N GLY A 689 2.31 -36.58 -5.59
CA GLY A 689 3.12 -37.55 -6.34
C GLY A 689 4.15 -36.94 -7.30
N SER A 690 4.25 -37.51 -8.52
CA SER A 690 5.10 -37.02 -9.62
C SER A 690 4.54 -35.80 -10.35
N ASP A 691 3.38 -35.28 -9.94
CA ASP A 691 2.72 -34.15 -10.64
C ASP A 691 3.33 -32.80 -10.27
N VAL A 692 4.24 -32.77 -9.28
CA VAL A 692 4.96 -31.57 -8.85
C VAL A 692 6.17 -31.31 -9.77
N GLY A 693 6.23 -30.11 -10.33
CA GLY A 693 7.34 -29.59 -11.12
C GLY A 693 6.94 -28.90 -12.41
N SER A 694 5.65 -28.87 -12.76
CA SER A 694 5.14 -28.24 -13.99
C SER A 694 4.69 -26.81 -13.72
N ARG A 695 5.37 -25.82 -14.31
CA ARG A 695 4.96 -24.40 -14.26
C ARG A 695 3.91 -24.02 -15.30
N ARG A 696 3.40 -24.99 -16.05
CA ARG A 696 2.34 -24.73 -17.03
C ARG A 696 1.06 -24.36 -16.29
N MET A 697 0.34 -23.37 -16.80
CA MET A 697 -0.97 -23.00 -16.23
C MET A 697 -1.94 -24.18 -16.26
N PHE A 698 -1.91 -24.97 -17.33
CA PHE A 698 -2.80 -26.12 -17.53
C PHE A 698 -1.99 -27.33 -17.97
N ASP A 699 -2.15 -28.46 -17.29
CA ASP A 699 -1.45 -29.70 -17.62
C ASP A 699 -2.25 -30.93 -17.13
N HIS A 700 -3.52 -31.03 -17.53
CA HIS A 700 -4.41 -32.14 -17.17
C HIS A 700 -4.50 -32.39 -15.66
N GLY A 701 -4.63 -31.32 -14.86
CA GLY A 701 -4.66 -31.39 -13.41
C GLY A 701 -3.28 -31.33 -12.75
N LYS A 702 -2.18 -31.31 -13.52
CA LYS A 702 -0.80 -31.25 -13.01
C LYS A 702 -0.16 -29.88 -13.14
N GLY A 703 -0.84 -28.93 -13.79
CA GLY A 703 -0.31 -27.59 -13.98
C GLY A 703 -0.36 -26.81 -12.67
N VAL A 704 0.53 -25.85 -12.50
CA VAL A 704 0.51 -24.95 -11.33
C VAL A 704 -0.81 -24.16 -11.22
N GLY A 705 -1.43 -23.83 -12.36
CA GLY A 705 -2.76 -23.21 -12.38
C GLY A 705 -3.87 -24.18 -11.95
N ASP A 706 -3.83 -25.44 -12.41
CA ASP A 706 -4.77 -26.49 -11.98
C ASP A 706 -4.71 -26.71 -10.46
N ILE A 707 -3.49 -26.81 -9.90
CA ILE A 707 -3.24 -26.99 -8.46
C ILE A 707 -3.74 -25.77 -7.67
N ALA A 708 -3.47 -24.55 -8.14
CA ALA A 708 -3.90 -23.32 -7.46
C ALA A 708 -5.43 -23.15 -7.49
N ARG A 709 -6.08 -23.44 -8.62
CA ARG A 709 -7.55 -23.43 -8.71
C ARG A 709 -8.17 -24.47 -7.81
N ALA A 710 -7.63 -25.68 -7.79
CA ALA A 710 -8.11 -26.72 -6.89
C ALA A 710 -7.99 -26.27 -5.43
N ARG A 711 -6.85 -25.66 -5.03
CA ARG A 711 -6.70 -25.10 -3.68
C ARG A 711 -7.81 -24.11 -3.33
N ILE A 712 -8.15 -23.20 -4.23
CA ILE A 712 -9.18 -22.17 -4.00
C ILE A 712 -10.57 -22.78 -3.99
N ALA A 713 -10.87 -23.67 -4.93
CA ALA A 713 -12.14 -24.36 -4.99
C ALA A 713 -12.38 -25.15 -3.69
N TRP A 714 -11.37 -25.90 -3.22
CA TRP A 714 -11.43 -26.59 -1.92
C TRP A 714 -11.59 -25.60 -0.75
N ALA A 715 -10.95 -24.44 -0.78
CA ALA A 715 -11.09 -23.42 0.26
C ALA A 715 -12.50 -22.80 0.31
N ARG A 716 -13.09 -22.51 -0.86
CA ARG A 716 -14.44 -21.97 -1.03
C ARG A 716 -15.56 -23.01 -0.90
N ALA A 717 -15.19 -24.27 -0.71
CA ALA A 717 -16.15 -25.35 -0.64
C ALA A 717 -17.13 -25.18 0.53
N ARG A 718 -18.41 -25.34 0.20
CA ARG A 718 -19.51 -25.51 1.13
C ARG A 718 -19.31 -26.79 1.94
N CYS A 719 -19.34 -26.64 3.25
CA CYS A 719 -19.41 -27.75 4.19
C CYS A 719 -20.78 -27.78 4.88
N THR A 720 -21.29 -28.98 5.15
CA THR A 720 -22.54 -29.18 5.90
C THR A 720 -22.33 -29.83 7.26
N SER A 721 -21.08 -30.17 7.61
CA SER A 721 -20.73 -30.81 8.87
C SER A 721 -19.36 -30.35 9.38
N LEU A 722 -19.13 -30.47 10.70
CA LEU A 722 -17.83 -30.17 11.32
C LEU A 722 -16.68 -31.06 10.80
N PRO A 723 -16.88 -32.39 10.60
CA PRO A 723 -15.87 -33.23 9.96
C PRO A 723 -15.46 -32.77 8.56
N ALA A 724 -16.42 -32.30 7.74
CA ALA A 724 -16.11 -31.75 6.43
C ALA A 724 -15.26 -30.47 6.51
N ILE A 725 -15.50 -29.61 7.51
CA ILE A 725 -14.67 -28.42 7.76
C ILE A 725 -13.25 -28.81 8.18
N GLY A 726 -13.12 -29.81 9.07
CA GLY A 726 -11.83 -30.33 9.48
C GLY A 726 -11.04 -30.94 8.31
N ALA A 727 -11.72 -31.71 7.45
CA ALA A 727 -11.14 -32.25 6.22
C ALA A 727 -10.71 -31.13 5.27
N LYS A 728 -11.57 -30.14 5.03
CA LYS A 728 -11.27 -28.96 4.20
C LYS A 728 -9.99 -28.26 4.67
N GLY A 729 -9.91 -27.91 5.95
CA GLY A 729 -8.75 -27.21 6.52
C GLY A 729 -7.44 -27.98 6.31
N ARG A 730 -7.46 -29.31 6.46
CA ARG A 730 -6.27 -30.15 6.19
C ARG A 730 -5.90 -30.22 4.72
N ILE A 731 -6.87 -30.51 3.86
CA ILE A 731 -6.63 -30.69 2.42
C ILE A 731 -6.09 -29.40 1.81
N VAL A 732 -6.68 -28.24 2.15
CA VAL A 732 -6.22 -26.92 1.68
C VAL A 732 -4.77 -26.64 2.09
N ARG A 733 -4.36 -27.01 3.31
CA ARG A 733 -2.96 -26.86 3.76
C ARG A 733 -1.99 -27.72 2.93
N HIS A 734 -2.39 -28.91 2.51
CA HIS A 734 -1.53 -29.80 1.72
C HIS A 734 -1.21 -29.26 0.31
N PHE A 735 -1.97 -28.28 -0.21
CA PHE A 735 -1.65 -27.61 -1.48
C PHE A 735 -0.46 -26.63 -1.38
N GLU A 736 0.00 -26.24 -0.18
CA GLU A 736 1.09 -25.27 -0.05
C GLU A 736 2.42 -25.81 -0.59
N ASP A 737 2.85 -26.99 -0.12
CA ASP A 737 4.11 -27.59 -0.51
C ASP A 737 4.29 -27.73 -2.04
N PRO A 738 3.34 -28.31 -2.81
CA PRO A 738 3.48 -28.40 -4.26
C PRO A 738 3.52 -27.03 -4.92
N LEU A 739 2.68 -26.06 -4.50
CA LEU A 739 2.70 -24.71 -5.05
C LEU A 739 4.01 -23.98 -4.77
N VAL A 740 4.58 -24.12 -3.56
CA VAL A 740 5.89 -23.54 -3.22
C VAL A 740 6.99 -24.17 -4.08
N ILE A 741 6.97 -25.48 -4.29
CA ILE A 741 7.95 -26.16 -5.16
C ILE A 741 7.83 -25.68 -6.60
N ASP A 742 6.61 -25.57 -7.14
CA ASP A 742 6.39 -25.22 -8.54
C ASP A 742 6.69 -23.73 -8.81
N LEU A 743 6.24 -22.84 -7.93
CA LEU A 743 6.42 -21.39 -8.09
C LEU A 743 7.81 -20.94 -7.63
N CYS A 744 8.24 -21.32 -6.43
CA CYS A 744 9.48 -20.82 -5.81
C CYS A 744 10.69 -21.73 -6.02
N GLY A 745 10.48 -23.03 -6.23
CA GLY A 745 11.53 -24.04 -6.46
C GLY A 745 11.90 -24.84 -5.20
N ARG A 746 12.50 -26.02 -5.41
CA ARG A 746 12.89 -26.95 -4.31
C ARG A 746 13.90 -26.36 -3.33
N ALA A 747 14.80 -25.50 -3.79
CA ALA A 747 15.79 -24.84 -2.92
C ALA A 747 15.12 -23.84 -1.95
N TRP A 748 14.05 -23.18 -2.39
CA TRP A 748 13.25 -22.31 -1.54
C TRP A 748 12.49 -23.13 -0.50
N SER A 749 11.77 -24.16 -0.95
CA SER A 749 10.99 -25.05 -0.09
C SER A 749 11.81 -25.64 1.07
N ARG A 750 13.04 -26.10 0.82
CA ARG A 750 13.95 -26.58 1.88
C ARG A 750 14.32 -25.49 2.88
N ALA A 751 14.71 -24.32 2.40
CA ALA A 751 15.06 -23.19 3.28
C ALA A 751 13.86 -22.67 4.08
N GLU A 752 12.65 -22.79 3.55
CA GLU A 752 11.41 -22.49 4.25
C GLU A 752 11.15 -23.51 5.36
N GLN A 753 11.30 -24.80 5.08
CA GLN A 753 11.19 -25.88 6.07
C GLN A 753 12.20 -25.73 7.21
N ASP A 754 13.46 -25.41 6.88
CA ASP A 754 14.52 -25.18 7.88
C ASP A 754 14.24 -23.96 8.79
N SER A 755 13.33 -23.06 8.39
CA SER A 755 12.94 -21.87 9.16
C SER A 755 11.47 -21.91 9.62
N LYS A 756 10.80 -23.06 9.56
CA LYS A 756 9.37 -23.17 9.85
C LYS A 756 9.03 -22.71 11.26
N ASP A 757 9.87 -23.08 12.23
CA ASP A 757 9.67 -22.76 13.65
C ASP A 757 10.23 -21.38 14.05
N SER A 758 10.72 -20.58 13.08
CA SER A 758 11.21 -19.24 13.38
C SER A 758 10.04 -18.29 13.70
N PRO A 759 10.08 -17.57 14.84
CA PRO A 759 9.06 -16.58 15.19
C PRO A 759 8.96 -15.47 14.13
N THR A 760 7.75 -14.94 13.95
CA THR A 760 7.48 -13.81 13.05
C THR A 760 7.38 -12.47 13.78
N ASP A 761 7.04 -12.50 15.08
CA ASP A 761 6.97 -11.32 15.94
C ASP A 761 8.36 -11.01 16.55
N PRO A 762 8.87 -9.77 16.40
CA PRO A 762 10.13 -9.36 17.01
C PRO A 762 10.19 -9.56 18.53
N HIS A 763 9.09 -9.33 19.25
CA HIS A 763 9.06 -9.45 20.71
C HIS A 763 9.10 -10.92 21.16
N ALA A 764 8.32 -11.79 20.50
CA ALA A 764 8.39 -13.22 20.72
C ALA A 764 9.80 -13.78 20.41
N SER A 765 10.41 -13.31 19.32
CA SER A 765 11.79 -13.70 18.99
C SER A 765 12.81 -13.20 20.04
N LEU A 766 12.59 -12.03 20.63
CA LEU A 766 13.45 -11.49 21.68
C LEU A 766 13.34 -12.32 22.95
N TRP A 767 12.13 -12.75 23.32
CA TRP A 767 11.90 -13.68 24.43
C TRP A 767 12.69 -14.99 24.25
N ASP A 768 12.55 -15.64 23.09
CA ASP A 768 13.25 -16.91 22.81
C ASP A 768 14.77 -16.76 22.93
N ILE A 769 15.31 -15.64 22.44
CA ILE A 769 16.74 -15.34 22.53
C ILE A 769 17.15 -15.04 23.97
N ALA A 770 16.36 -14.26 24.72
CA ALA A 770 16.61 -13.97 26.12
C ALA A 770 16.66 -15.24 26.97
N VAL A 771 15.73 -16.18 26.76
CA VAL A 771 15.74 -17.51 27.39
C VAL A 771 16.99 -18.30 26.98
N SER A 772 17.32 -18.34 25.69
CA SER A 772 18.49 -19.10 25.19
C SER A 772 19.82 -18.56 25.73
N ARG A 773 19.91 -17.25 25.95
CA ARG A 773 21.08 -16.56 26.51
C ARG A 773 21.07 -16.53 28.04
N ARG A 774 20.05 -17.09 28.68
CA ARG A 774 19.85 -17.07 30.14
C ARG A 774 19.77 -15.66 30.74
N MET A 775 19.28 -14.70 29.97
CA MET A 775 18.92 -13.37 30.45
C MET A 775 17.62 -13.40 31.26
N VAL A 776 16.75 -14.37 30.96
CA VAL A 776 15.57 -14.72 31.75
C VAL A 776 15.58 -16.22 32.02
N THR A 777 15.11 -16.62 33.20
CA THR A 777 14.95 -18.03 33.57
C THR A 777 13.50 -18.27 33.96
N VAL A 778 12.77 -19.06 33.17
CA VAL A 778 11.42 -19.50 33.52
C VAL A 778 11.51 -20.50 34.67
N PRO A 779 10.59 -20.45 35.67
CA PRO A 779 10.62 -21.39 36.80
C PRO A 779 10.62 -22.85 36.33
N ALA A 780 11.46 -23.70 36.92
CA ALA A 780 11.63 -25.09 36.48
C ALA A 780 10.36 -25.95 36.63
N GLN A 781 9.43 -25.51 37.49
CA GLN A 781 8.15 -26.16 37.75
C GLN A 781 7.09 -25.77 36.70
N ALA A 782 7.35 -24.73 35.90
CA ALA A 782 6.41 -24.27 34.90
C ALA A 782 6.32 -25.26 33.73
N GLY A 783 5.13 -25.79 33.48
CA GLY A 783 4.80 -26.57 32.29
C GLY A 783 4.77 -25.70 31.02
N PRO A 784 4.57 -26.31 29.84
CA PRO A 784 4.56 -25.60 28.56
C PRO A 784 3.53 -24.47 28.48
N ASP A 785 2.34 -24.68 29.06
CA ASP A 785 1.26 -23.68 29.06
C ASP A 785 1.57 -22.47 29.95
N GLU A 786 2.23 -22.72 31.08
CA GLU A 786 2.67 -21.69 32.03
C GLU A 786 3.84 -20.89 31.44
N ALA A 787 4.81 -21.56 30.81
CA ALA A 787 5.89 -20.89 30.08
C ALA A 787 5.34 -19.98 28.95
N ALA A 788 4.26 -20.39 28.28
CA ALA A 788 3.57 -19.58 27.28
C ALA A 788 2.82 -18.37 27.87
N LEU A 789 2.44 -18.39 29.15
CA LEU A 789 1.89 -17.22 29.85
C LEU A 789 2.99 -16.16 30.07
N PHE A 790 4.16 -16.55 30.58
CA PHE A 790 5.30 -15.65 30.75
C PHE A 790 5.73 -15.00 29.42
N ALA A 791 5.84 -15.79 28.35
CA ALA A 791 6.17 -15.27 27.03
C ALA A 791 5.14 -14.23 26.54
N ARG A 792 3.84 -14.50 26.69
CA ARG A 792 2.77 -13.57 26.29
C ARG A 792 2.78 -12.29 27.10
N ALA A 793 2.92 -12.40 28.42
CA ALA A 793 2.98 -11.24 29.32
C ALA A 793 4.20 -10.35 28.99
N PHE A 794 5.38 -10.95 28.78
CA PHE A 794 6.56 -10.19 28.36
C PHE A 794 6.33 -9.46 27.05
N VAL A 795 5.80 -10.13 26.02
CA VAL A 795 5.50 -9.49 24.72
C VAL A 795 4.56 -8.30 24.89
N GLN A 796 3.54 -8.42 25.74
CA GLN A 796 2.59 -7.35 26.01
C GLN A 796 3.25 -6.17 26.74
N GLN A 797 4.01 -6.43 27.80
CA GLN A 797 4.66 -5.40 28.61
C GLN A 797 5.76 -4.69 27.83
N ALA A 798 6.58 -5.44 27.06
CA ALA A 798 7.63 -4.87 26.23
C ALA A 798 7.08 -3.87 25.20
N ARG A 799 5.94 -4.19 24.55
CA ARG A 799 5.26 -3.27 23.62
C ARG A 799 4.69 -2.02 24.31
N SER A 800 4.28 -2.16 25.58
CA SER A 800 3.72 -1.04 26.33
C SER A 800 4.81 -0.09 26.82
N LEU A 801 5.96 -0.61 27.23
CA LEU A 801 7.07 0.16 27.80
C LEU A 801 7.98 0.73 26.72
N ASP A 802 8.13 0.06 25.58
CA ASP A 802 8.87 0.56 24.41
C ASP A 802 8.06 0.36 23.11
N PRO A 803 7.06 1.22 22.84
CA PRO A 803 6.26 1.14 21.62
C PRO A 803 7.06 1.48 20.35
N ASP A 804 8.22 2.12 20.50
CA ASP A 804 9.06 2.54 19.39
C ASP A 804 9.97 1.41 18.87
N TRP A 805 10.19 0.34 19.65
CA TRP A 805 10.94 -0.84 19.20
C TRP A 805 10.01 -1.93 18.61
N PRO A 806 10.33 -2.52 17.44
CA PRO A 806 11.45 -2.21 16.55
C PRO A 806 11.07 -1.24 15.41
N ILE A 807 10.01 -0.44 15.57
CA ILE A 807 9.39 0.36 14.50
C ILE A 807 10.27 1.57 14.14
N ALA A 808 10.67 2.34 15.14
CA ALA A 808 11.50 3.54 15.02
C ALA A 808 12.97 3.29 15.40
N SER A 809 13.23 2.28 16.25
CA SER A 809 14.57 1.91 16.70
C SER A 809 14.91 0.45 16.39
N THR A 810 16.20 0.14 16.19
CA THR A 810 16.68 -1.24 16.10
C THR A 810 17.11 -1.83 17.44
N VAL A 811 17.15 -1.00 18.48
CA VAL A 811 17.60 -1.35 19.82
C VAL A 811 16.53 -0.90 20.82
N PRO A 812 16.17 -1.72 21.81
CA PRO A 812 15.25 -1.31 22.87
C PRO A 812 15.74 -0.08 23.63
N ALA A 813 14.82 0.70 24.19
CA ALA A 813 15.14 1.75 25.14
C ALA A 813 15.86 1.15 26.38
N ASP A 814 16.79 1.92 26.93
CA ASP A 814 17.59 1.50 28.08
C ASP A 814 16.69 1.19 29.29
N GLY A 815 16.91 0.03 29.93
CA GLY A 815 16.11 -0.50 31.04
C GLY A 815 14.71 -1.03 30.68
N ALA A 816 14.16 -0.73 29.50
CA ALA A 816 12.75 -1.03 29.19
C ALA A 816 12.42 -2.53 29.14
N MET A 817 13.36 -3.37 28.69
CA MET A 817 13.14 -4.83 28.61
C MET A 817 13.26 -5.52 29.97
N ASP A 818 14.09 -5.00 30.86
CA ASP A 818 14.19 -5.47 32.25
C ASP A 818 12.91 -5.11 33.02
N ASP A 819 12.44 -3.86 32.90
CA ASP A 819 11.16 -3.42 33.44
C ASP A 819 9.98 -4.25 32.91
N ALA A 820 10.01 -4.61 31.62
CA ALA A 820 9.01 -5.47 31.00
C ALA A 820 9.03 -6.88 31.58
N LEU A 821 10.20 -7.46 31.86
CA LEU A 821 10.32 -8.76 32.53
C LEU A 821 9.79 -8.70 33.97
N ASN A 822 10.19 -7.69 34.73
CA ASN A 822 9.75 -7.50 36.12
C ASN A 822 8.22 -7.38 36.20
N ALA A 823 7.62 -6.56 35.32
CA ALA A 823 6.17 -6.40 35.23
C ALA A 823 5.47 -7.70 34.79
N ALA A 824 6.00 -8.37 33.77
CA ALA A 824 5.41 -9.60 33.23
C ALA A 824 5.42 -10.75 34.25
N PHE A 825 6.53 -10.96 34.95
CA PHE A 825 6.62 -11.99 35.98
C PHE A 825 5.69 -11.70 37.15
N SER A 826 5.65 -10.44 37.62
CA SER A 826 4.71 -10.02 38.66
C SER A 826 3.25 -10.30 38.28
N GLU A 827 2.87 -9.98 37.04
CA GLU A 827 1.52 -10.23 36.52
C GLU A 827 1.19 -11.73 36.47
N VAL A 828 2.07 -12.55 35.90
CA VAL A 828 1.83 -13.98 35.71
C VAL A 828 1.83 -14.74 37.03
N ILE A 829 2.71 -14.41 37.98
CA ILE A 829 2.72 -15.02 39.32
C ILE A 829 1.39 -14.75 40.04
N VAL A 830 0.89 -13.52 39.98
CA VAL A 830 -0.40 -13.16 40.58
C VAL A 830 -1.54 -13.94 39.92
N GLU A 831 -1.53 -14.09 38.59
CA GLU A 831 -2.53 -14.89 37.87
C GLU A 831 -2.48 -16.37 38.25
N LEU A 832 -1.29 -16.97 38.33
CA LEU A 832 -1.11 -18.38 38.67
C LEU A 832 -1.46 -18.67 40.13
N HIS A 833 -1.06 -17.80 41.06
CA HIS A 833 -1.44 -17.91 42.47
C HIS A 833 -2.95 -17.78 42.66
N ALA A 834 -3.62 -16.88 41.93
CA ALA A 834 -5.07 -16.77 41.93
C ALA A 834 -5.76 -18.03 41.37
N ALA A 835 -5.11 -18.73 40.44
CA ALA A 835 -5.57 -20.01 39.88
C ALA A 835 -5.20 -21.24 40.76
N GLY A 836 -4.47 -21.04 41.87
CA GLY A 836 -4.04 -22.11 42.77
C GLY A 836 -2.80 -22.89 42.31
N ALA A 837 -2.13 -22.44 41.24
CA ALA A 837 -0.85 -22.97 40.80
C ALA A 837 0.28 -22.20 41.52
N LEU A 838 0.84 -22.82 42.56
CA LEU A 838 1.93 -22.23 43.34
C LEU A 838 3.27 -22.69 42.76
N LEU A 839 3.89 -21.81 41.96
CA LEU A 839 5.27 -22.00 41.53
C LEU A 839 6.21 -21.53 42.66
N ASP A 840 7.29 -22.28 42.90
CA ASP A 840 8.34 -21.89 43.84
C ASP A 840 9.22 -20.83 43.19
N VAL A 841 8.94 -19.57 43.48
CA VAL A 841 9.61 -18.43 42.86
C VAL A 841 9.89 -17.36 43.91
N GLU A 842 11.03 -16.68 43.81
CA GLU A 842 11.41 -15.61 44.74
C GLU A 842 10.41 -14.45 44.66
N ASP A 843 10.04 -13.86 45.81
CA ASP A 843 9.05 -12.77 45.89
C ASP A 843 9.54 -11.44 45.26
N ASP A 844 10.84 -11.34 44.95
CA ASP A 844 11.49 -10.14 44.42
C ASP A 844 12.32 -10.50 43.17
N PHE A 845 11.73 -10.31 41.99
CA PHE A 845 12.41 -10.49 40.71
C PHE A 845 13.12 -9.20 40.35
N ASP A 846 14.45 -9.24 40.31
CA ASP A 846 15.28 -8.13 39.84
C ASP A 846 16.04 -8.58 38.58
N PHE A 847 15.35 -8.52 37.42
CA PHE A 847 16.01 -8.71 36.14
C PHE A 847 16.85 -7.47 35.83
N GLY A 848 18.13 -7.66 35.53
CA GLY A 848 19.05 -6.56 35.23
C GLY A 848 20.18 -7.02 34.33
N ALA A 849 19.88 -7.21 33.04
CA ALA A 849 20.92 -7.53 32.07
C ALA A 849 21.61 -6.24 31.57
N PRO A 850 22.92 -6.27 31.28
CA PRO A 850 23.60 -5.12 30.69
C PRO A 850 22.93 -4.62 29.41
N PRO A 851 22.89 -3.29 29.14
CA PRO A 851 22.29 -2.74 27.93
C PRO A 851 22.86 -3.34 26.63
N ASP A 852 24.16 -3.65 26.61
CA ASP A 852 24.85 -4.29 25.49
C ASP A 852 24.30 -5.69 25.17
N ASP A 853 23.86 -6.44 26.20
CA ASP A 853 23.28 -7.77 26.03
C ASP A 853 21.88 -7.68 25.41
N TRP A 854 21.07 -6.72 25.86
CA TRP A 854 19.78 -6.41 25.25
C TRP A 854 19.91 -5.90 23.81
N GLU A 855 20.89 -5.05 23.51
CA GLU A 855 21.16 -4.61 22.15
C GLU A 855 21.55 -5.78 21.24
N SER A 856 22.42 -6.66 21.73
CA SER A 856 22.86 -7.85 21.00
C SER A 856 21.71 -8.84 20.77
N ALA A 857 20.88 -9.08 21.80
CA ALA A 857 19.71 -9.95 21.73
C ALA A 857 18.65 -9.40 20.76
N ALA A 858 18.38 -8.09 20.80
CA ALA A 858 17.45 -7.43 19.89
C ALA A 858 17.91 -7.50 18.42
N LYS A 859 19.20 -7.27 18.16
CA LYS A 859 19.75 -7.43 16.79
C LYS A 859 19.62 -8.86 16.28
N GLU A 860 19.82 -9.85 17.14
CA GLU A 860 19.64 -11.26 16.81
C GLU A 860 18.17 -11.61 16.58
N ALA A 861 17.25 -11.09 17.40
CA ALA A 861 15.81 -11.26 17.25
C ALA A 861 15.33 -10.71 15.90
N LEU A 862 15.73 -9.48 15.58
CA LEU A 862 15.44 -8.87 14.29
C LEU A 862 16.07 -9.63 13.13
N ARG A 863 17.21 -10.30 13.33
CA ARG A 863 17.83 -11.13 12.30
C ARG A 863 17.10 -12.46 12.11
N ALA A 864 16.60 -13.07 13.17
CA ALA A 864 15.85 -14.32 13.12
C ALA A 864 14.53 -14.15 12.36
N ILE A 865 13.72 -13.14 12.71
CA ILE A 865 12.46 -12.84 12.00
C ILE A 865 12.67 -12.48 10.53
N ARG A 866 13.87 -11.99 10.17
CA ARG A 866 14.25 -11.65 8.79
C ARG A 866 14.51 -12.85 7.89
N ARG A 867 14.54 -14.08 8.40
CA ARG A 867 14.69 -15.33 7.62
C ARG A 867 15.81 -15.23 6.56
N PRO A 868 17.07 -14.98 6.96
CA PRO A 868 18.16 -14.64 6.04
C PRO A 868 18.44 -15.72 4.98
N ALA A 869 18.12 -16.98 5.25
CA ALA A 869 18.22 -18.07 4.27
C ALA A 869 17.28 -17.87 3.07
N LEU A 870 16.07 -17.34 3.29
CA LEU A 870 15.10 -17.01 2.24
C LEU A 870 15.48 -15.71 1.53
N VAL A 871 15.88 -14.68 2.27
CA VAL A 871 16.31 -13.38 1.70
C VAL A 871 17.43 -13.54 0.69
N ARG A 872 18.38 -14.46 0.92
CA ARG A 872 19.48 -14.76 -0.02
C ARG A 872 19.01 -15.33 -1.36
N GLN A 873 17.81 -15.91 -1.41
CA GLN A 873 17.21 -16.48 -2.63
C GLN A 873 16.31 -15.50 -3.38
N LEU A 874 16.10 -14.29 -2.84
CA LEU A 874 15.40 -13.18 -3.50
C LEU A 874 16.38 -12.41 -4.39
N ALA A 875 15.97 -12.16 -5.63
CA ALA A 875 16.71 -11.33 -6.57
C ALA A 875 15.83 -10.15 -7.01
N PRO A 876 16.41 -8.95 -7.24
CA PRO A 876 17.79 -8.58 -6.91
C PRO A 876 18.01 -8.50 -5.39
N THR A 877 19.27 -8.65 -4.94
CA THR A 877 19.62 -8.66 -3.51
C THR A 877 19.16 -7.39 -2.77
N GLU A 878 19.14 -6.24 -3.45
CA GLU A 878 18.62 -4.99 -2.91
C GLU A 878 17.11 -5.08 -2.61
N GLY A 879 16.32 -5.59 -3.55
CA GLY A 879 14.89 -5.85 -3.35
C GLY A 879 14.64 -6.83 -2.20
N GLY A 880 15.46 -7.88 -2.09
CA GLY A 880 15.41 -8.80 -0.94
C GLY A 880 15.72 -8.12 0.39
N ARG A 881 16.73 -7.24 0.44
CA ARG A 881 17.06 -6.44 1.64
C ARG A 881 15.94 -5.48 2.01
N LEU A 882 15.28 -4.88 1.02
CA LEU A 882 14.14 -3.97 1.24
C LEU A 882 12.97 -4.72 1.89
N LEU A 883 12.57 -5.87 1.34
CA LEU A 883 11.57 -6.75 1.96
C LEU A 883 12.01 -7.22 3.34
N ALA A 884 13.29 -7.53 3.55
CA ALA A 884 13.78 -7.95 4.85
C ALA A 884 13.67 -6.86 5.93
N LYS A 885 14.01 -5.61 5.58
CA LYS A 885 13.99 -4.46 6.49
C LYS A 885 12.57 -3.94 6.76
N ARG A 886 11.61 -4.22 5.89
CA ARG A 886 10.22 -3.82 6.06
C ARG A 886 9.65 -4.37 7.37
N SER A 887 8.97 -3.52 8.13
CA SER A 887 8.13 -3.96 9.24
C SER A 887 6.81 -4.48 8.68
N TYR A 888 6.44 -5.69 9.10
CA TYR A 888 5.18 -6.36 8.76
C TYR A 888 4.19 -6.32 9.93
N ALA A 889 4.61 -5.82 11.09
CA ALA A 889 3.71 -5.55 12.19
C ALA A 889 2.69 -4.49 11.73
N ASP A 890 1.41 -4.80 11.94
CA ASP A 890 0.25 -3.93 11.67
C ASP A 890 -0.09 -3.64 10.20
N LEU A 891 0.52 -4.35 9.23
CA LEU A 891 0.12 -4.22 7.82
C LEU A 891 -1.13 -5.04 7.50
N SER A 892 -2.06 -4.41 6.79
CA SER A 892 -3.15 -5.11 6.10
C SER A 892 -2.67 -5.78 4.81
N ILE A 893 -3.46 -6.75 4.30
CA ILE A 893 -3.18 -7.42 3.03
C ILE A 893 -3.18 -6.41 1.87
N ALA A 894 -4.06 -5.42 1.89
CA ALA A 894 -4.14 -4.39 0.86
C ALA A 894 -2.88 -3.49 0.84
N GLU A 895 -2.42 -3.05 2.01
CA GLU A 895 -1.17 -2.26 2.11
C GLU A 895 0.04 -3.08 1.68
N LEU A 896 0.11 -4.35 2.08
CA LEU A 896 1.19 -5.24 1.66
C LEU A 896 1.13 -5.52 0.14
N ALA A 897 -0.07 -5.61 -0.44
CA ALA A 897 -0.25 -5.77 -1.88
C ALA A 897 0.19 -4.52 -2.66
N GLU A 898 -0.10 -3.31 -2.15
CA GLU A 898 0.41 -2.06 -2.72
C GLU A 898 1.95 -2.01 -2.63
N ASP A 899 2.52 -2.36 -1.48
CA ASP A 899 3.97 -2.43 -1.25
C ASP A 899 4.63 -3.44 -2.20
N LEU A 900 4.02 -4.62 -2.37
CA LEU A 900 4.52 -5.67 -3.24
C LEU A 900 4.38 -5.29 -4.72
N ALA A 901 3.27 -4.65 -5.12
CA ALA A 901 3.10 -4.10 -6.46
C ALA A 901 4.18 -3.03 -6.75
N ALA A 902 4.44 -2.12 -5.82
CA ALA A 902 5.52 -1.15 -5.91
C ALA A 902 6.90 -1.83 -5.99
N TRP A 903 7.12 -2.86 -5.17
CA TRP A 903 8.33 -3.67 -5.22
C TRP A 903 8.53 -4.30 -6.60
N THR A 904 7.50 -4.91 -7.18
CA THR A 904 7.60 -5.52 -8.52
C THR A 904 7.84 -4.49 -9.63
N ARG A 905 7.27 -3.29 -9.54
CA ARG A 905 7.58 -2.20 -10.50
C ARG A 905 9.05 -1.81 -10.49
N ASN A 906 9.67 -1.82 -9.30
CA ASN A 906 11.08 -1.45 -9.12
C ASN A 906 12.05 -2.57 -9.47
N TYR A 907 11.69 -3.83 -9.19
CA TYR A 907 12.63 -4.94 -9.15
C TYR A 907 12.28 -6.15 -10.02
N ALA A 908 11.03 -6.29 -10.47
CA ALA A 908 10.61 -7.40 -11.33
C ALA A 908 10.74 -7.07 -12.83
N LEU A 909 10.72 -8.12 -13.66
CA LEU A 909 10.61 -7.96 -15.11
C LEU A 909 9.21 -7.42 -15.48
N PRO A 910 9.02 -6.78 -16.66
CA PRO A 910 7.70 -6.25 -17.07
C PRO A 910 6.56 -7.27 -16.97
N ARG A 911 6.82 -8.53 -17.34
CA ARG A 911 5.87 -9.65 -17.24
C ARG A 911 5.60 -10.15 -15.79
N GLY A 912 6.43 -9.72 -14.85
CA GLY A 912 6.38 -10.04 -13.43
C GLY A 912 5.79 -8.90 -12.58
N GLN A 913 5.42 -7.77 -13.20
CA GLN A 913 4.82 -6.65 -12.50
C GLN A 913 3.38 -6.98 -12.11
N LEU A 914 3.09 -6.82 -10.82
CA LEU A 914 1.75 -7.02 -10.28
C LEU A 914 1.04 -5.66 -10.18
N SER A 915 -0.25 -5.61 -10.55
CA SER A 915 -1.12 -4.54 -10.06
C SER A 915 -1.40 -4.77 -8.55
N PRO A 916 -1.84 -3.75 -7.79
CA PRO A 916 -2.25 -3.96 -6.40
C PRO A 916 -3.30 -5.06 -6.24
N GLU A 917 -4.27 -5.14 -7.17
CA GLU A 917 -5.32 -6.15 -7.16
C GLU A 917 -4.75 -7.56 -7.39
N THR A 918 -3.87 -7.72 -8.38
CA THR A 918 -3.23 -9.02 -8.63
C THR A 918 -2.22 -9.39 -7.54
N ALA A 919 -1.54 -8.41 -6.93
CA ALA A 919 -0.68 -8.63 -5.77
C ALA A 919 -1.49 -9.07 -4.55
N ALA A 920 -2.69 -8.50 -4.33
CA ALA A 920 -3.60 -8.92 -3.29
C ALA A 920 -4.05 -10.36 -3.53
N GLY A 921 -4.49 -10.70 -4.76
CA GLY A 921 -4.84 -12.09 -5.12
C GLY A 921 -3.67 -13.06 -4.92
N ALA A 922 -2.45 -12.66 -5.32
CA ALA A 922 -1.25 -13.47 -5.15
C ALA A 922 -0.84 -13.67 -3.68
N LEU A 923 -1.07 -12.68 -2.80
CA LEU A 923 -0.90 -12.82 -1.36
C LEU A 923 -1.99 -13.70 -0.75
N GLN A 924 -3.25 -13.50 -1.16
CA GLN A 924 -4.40 -14.26 -0.69
C GLN A 924 -4.31 -15.74 -1.05
N LEU A 925 -3.71 -16.09 -2.19
CA LEU A 925 -3.39 -17.48 -2.54
C LEU A 925 -2.64 -18.21 -1.41
N TRP A 926 -1.82 -17.51 -0.63
CA TRP A 926 -1.08 -18.06 0.50
C TRP A 926 -1.78 -17.85 1.84
N LEU A 927 -2.35 -16.66 2.07
CA LEU A 927 -2.86 -16.23 3.37
C LEU A 927 -4.31 -16.68 3.61
N SER A 928 -5.22 -16.39 2.69
CA SER A 928 -6.63 -16.79 2.74
C SER A 928 -7.10 -17.17 1.33
N PRO A 929 -6.89 -18.43 0.89
CA PRO A 929 -7.17 -18.83 -0.49
C PRO A 929 -8.65 -18.65 -0.90
N ALA A 930 -9.58 -18.69 0.07
CA ALA A 930 -11.00 -18.43 -0.20
C ALA A 930 -11.27 -17.00 -0.68
N ALA A 931 -10.45 -16.03 -0.25
CA ALA A 931 -10.53 -14.62 -0.60
C ALA A 931 -9.73 -14.24 -1.87
N CYS A 932 -9.21 -15.22 -2.61
CA CYS A 932 -8.47 -14.98 -3.85
C CYS A 932 -9.41 -14.87 -5.06
N ASP A 933 -9.81 -13.66 -5.44
CA ASP A 933 -10.81 -13.43 -6.49
C ASP A 933 -10.38 -13.88 -7.90
N ASP A 934 -9.16 -13.55 -8.32
CA ASP A 934 -8.61 -13.92 -9.63
C ASP A 934 -7.30 -14.71 -9.50
N VAL A 935 -7.45 -16.03 -9.35
CA VAL A 935 -6.32 -16.96 -9.26
C VAL A 935 -5.53 -17.04 -10.55
N ASP A 936 -6.18 -16.93 -11.70
CA ASP A 936 -5.53 -17.12 -12.98
C ASP A 936 -4.59 -15.96 -13.27
N ALA A 937 -5.03 -14.73 -13.04
CA ALA A 937 -4.17 -13.56 -13.16
C ALA A 937 -2.98 -13.64 -12.18
N ALA A 938 -3.24 -14.00 -10.92
CA ALA A 938 -2.20 -14.11 -9.91
C ALA A 938 -1.16 -15.18 -10.30
N VAL A 939 -1.61 -16.41 -10.53
CA VAL A 939 -0.71 -17.55 -10.80
C VAL A 939 0.00 -17.40 -12.15
N HIS A 940 -0.63 -16.80 -13.15
CA HIS A 940 0.01 -16.53 -14.44
C HIS A 940 1.26 -15.67 -14.27
N ILE A 941 1.20 -14.60 -13.46
CA ILE A 941 2.36 -13.74 -13.20
C ILE A 941 3.40 -14.48 -12.34
N LEU A 942 2.95 -15.16 -11.27
CA LEU A 942 3.83 -15.91 -10.39
C LEU A 942 4.62 -17.01 -11.14
N ALA A 943 3.96 -17.77 -12.01
CA ALA A 943 4.58 -18.84 -12.79
C ALA A 943 5.61 -18.33 -13.81
N ASN A 944 5.39 -17.12 -14.34
CA ASN A 944 6.26 -16.48 -15.33
C ASN A 944 7.49 -15.80 -14.72
N ASP A 945 7.43 -15.39 -13.44
CA ASP A 945 8.56 -14.79 -12.71
C ASP A 945 8.77 -15.45 -11.33
N PRO A 946 9.77 -16.35 -11.20
CA PRO A 946 10.07 -17.02 -9.95
C PRO A 946 10.56 -16.08 -8.83
N PHE A 947 11.12 -14.92 -9.17
CA PHE A 947 11.57 -13.96 -8.16
C PHE A 947 10.40 -13.24 -7.53
N VAL A 948 9.39 -12.90 -8.35
CA VAL A 948 8.12 -12.35 -7.86
C VAL A 948 7.40 -13.39 -7.01
N SER A 949 7.34 -14.66 -7.45
CA SER A 949 6.83 -15.77 -6.63
C SER A 949 7.45 -15.85 -5.26
N ARG A 950 8.78 -15.82 -5.18
CA ARG A 950 9.51 -15.85 -3.92
C ARG A 950 9.27 -14.60 -3.08
N ALA A 951 9.21 -13.43 -3.69
CA ALA A 951 8.92 -12.18 -2.99
C ALA A 951 7.52 -12.19 -2.36
N THR A 952 6.50 -12.64 -3.11
CA THR A 952 5.14 -12.82 -2.61
C THR A 952 5.07 -13.85 -1.48
N ARG A 953 5.70 -15.02 -1.64
CA ARG A 953 5.73 -16.05 -0.58
C ARG A 953 6.48 -15.55 0.66
N TYR A 954 7.60 -14.85 0.48
CA TYR A 954 8.35 -14.25 1.58
C TYR A 954 7.50 -13.24 2.36
N ALA A 955 6.79 -12.36 1.66
CA ALA A 955 5.90 -11.37 2.25
C ALA A 955 4.76 -12.06 3.05
N ALA A 956 4.16 -13.12 2.49
CA ALA A 956 3.15 -13.91 3.18
C ALA A 956 3.69 -14.59 4.46
N LEU A 957 4.89 -15.18 4.40
CA LEU A 957 5.55 -15.79 5.57
C LEU A 957 5.90 -14.77 6.67
N ARG A 958 6.28 -13.55 6.28
CA ARG A 958 6.62 -12.46 7.21
C ARG A 958 5.40 -11.82 7.86
N LEU A 959 4.27 -11.76 7.15
CA LEU A 959 3.00 -11.31 7.73
C LEU A 959 2.47 -12.32 8.75
N GLY A 960 2.68 -13.62 8.48
CA GLY A 960 2.37 -14.72 9.40
C GLY A 960 0.88 -15.06 9.50
N PRO A 961 0.54 -16.25 10.04
CA PRO A 961 -0.84 -16.72 10.16
C PRO A 961 -1.67 -15.96 11.22
N SER A 962 -1.04 -15.20 12.12
CA SER A 962 -1.74 -14.40 13.15
C SER A 962 -2.55 -13.24 12.55
N VAL A 963 -2.11 -12.68 11.43
CA VAL A 963 -2.88 -11.69 10.65
C VAL A 963 -3.81 -12.39 9.63
N ALA A 964 -3.48 -13.61 9.20
CA ALA A 964 -4.27 -14.40 8.23
C ALA A 964 -5.36 -15.31 8.84
N GLY A 965 -5.51 -15.33 10.17
CA GLY A 965 -6.62 -16.02 10.84
C GLY A 965 -6.56 -17.55 10.82
N VAL A 966 -5.42 -18.17 10.53
CA VAL A 966 -5.29 -19.64 10.53
C VAL A 966 -4.64 -20.08 11.85
N PRO A 967 -5.33 -20.80 12.75
CA PRO A 967 -4.70 -21.35 13.94
C PRO A 967 -3.64 -22.39 13.56
N ALA A 968 -2.55 -22.45 14.32
CA ALA A 968 -1.49 -23.46 14.18
C ALA A 968 -2.06 -24.89 14.12
#